data_AF-A0A804ILB7-F1
#
_entry.id   AF-A0A804ILB7-F1
#
_cell.length_a   1.000
_cell.length_b   1.000
_cell.length_c   1.000
_cell.angle_alpha   90.00
_cell.angle_beta   90.00
_cell.angle_gamma   90.00
#
_symmetry.space_group_name_H-M   'P 1'
#
loop_
_entity.id
_entity.type
_entity.pdbx_description
1 polymer ?
#
loop_
_entity_poly.entity_id
_entity_poly.type
_entity_poly.pdbx_seq_one_letter_code
_entity_poly.pdbx_strand_id
1 'polypeptide(L)'
;MSKSTKVSYNEYHPPGTRLNPLTGDDALMCHQCQRNDKGRVIWCMFCRRKRYCEKCIKRWYPHLSEADFAEKCPFCHNNCNCKACLRMKGIAKPAERMIKKAAKIRYCCYILQLLLPWLRDLRQEQLVEIEIEAKIRGVVSSDIKVRVSECEQDERIYCNNCRTGIVDFHRSCPTCLYDLCLSCCHELREGCTPGGHGIVILEYHDRGREYLHGAAPNNKNKVRGRFSTEEHVSADYLSCLGEWKANSDGSISCPPKEIGGCGSSILELKCMFDEKFLSGLEERGDEIVKSNQFTKFSNKSDKCPCNITSGQNDCAGRMQRKAACRENSDDNYLYCPSASDAQNGEIEHFQKHWEKGEPVIVRDVLELTSGLSWEPLVMWRALRERTVSKEAPEKFAVKAIDCLDWCEVEINIAQFFRGYVEGRTHYNKWPEMLKLKDWPPSSCFEERLPRHGAEFISALPFPEYTDPRSGPLNLAVKLPKDVLEPDLGPKTYIAYGLAEELGRGDSVTKLHCDVSDAVNVLTHTSEVTLRDYQFPIIEKLKKKHIDQDMREQLYTQQTSEKEKQNVEGEEQPASSGNSIEQKQTEGGALWDIFRREDSLMLQEYLKKHSREFRHVHCLPVEQVIHPIHDQSFYLTVAHKKKLKAEYGIEPWTFEQKLGEAVLIPAGCPHQVRNLKSCIKVAVDFVSPENVWECMRLTEEFRKLPEEHKAKEDKLEIKKIALHALNQVIKDLEDDKFISGCNAISKEEPLVESEEDET
;
A
#
# COMPACT_ATOMS: atom_id res chain seq x y z
N MET A 1 43.92 20.17 -28.11
CA MET A 1 43.83 20.72 -26.73
C MET A 1 42.34 20.84 -26.37
N SER A 2 41.79 19.85 -25.69
CA SER A 2 40.43 19.86 -25.16
C SER A 2 40.50 19.44 -23.69
N LYS A 3 40.15 20.38 -22.80
CA LYS A 3 40.17 20.18 -21.35
C LYS A 3 39.01 19.24 -20.98
N SER A 4 39.34 18.05 -20.48
CA SER A 4 38.41 17.16 -19.80
C SER A 4 38.09 17.73 -18.42
N THR A 5 36.83 18.12 -18.22
CA THR A 5 36.29 18.63 -16.96
C THR A 5 36.21 17.47 -15.96
N LYS A 6 37.10 17.45 -14.97
CA LYS A 6 37.02 16.54 -13.82
C LYS A 6 35.83 16.95 -12.95
N VAL A 7 34.81 16.10 -12.86
CA VAL A 7 33.78 16.18 -11.82
C VAL A 7 34.37 15.56 -10.55
N SER A 8 34.59 16.35 -9.50
CA SER A 8 35.01 15.87 -8.19
C SER A 8 33.79 15.38 -7.40
N TYR A 9 33.76 14.09 -7.07
CA TYR A 9 32.83 13.55 -6.08
C TYR A 9 33.37 13.87 -4.68
N ASN A 10 32.66 14.70 -3.91
CA ASN A 10 32.96 14.92 -2.51
C ASN A 10 32.46 13.73 -1.68
N GLU A 11 33.41 13.00 -1.05
CA GLU A 11 33.14 11.97 -0.05
C GLU A 11 32.74 12.64 1.28
N TYR A 12 31.64 12.20 1.92
CA TYR A 12 31.30 12.59 3.30
C TYR A 12 31.96 11.61 4.28
N HIS A 13 32.77 12.12 5.21
CA HIS A 13 33.40 11.34 6.28
C HIS A 13 32.71 11.63 7.63
N PRO A 14 32.30 10.62 8.41
CA PRO A 14 31.88 10.83 9.80
C PRO A 14 33.11 11.22 10.67
N PRO A 15 32.96 12.17 11.62
CA PRO A 15 34.08 12.60 12.46
C PRO A 15 34.44 11.50 13.47
N GLY A 16 35.68 10.96 13.39
CA GLY A 16 36.22 10.11 14.46
C GLY A 16 37.08 8.91 14.05
N THR A 17 37.11 8.50 12.77
CA THR A 17 38.01 7.42 12.30
C THR A 17 38.95 7.94 11.22
N ARG A 18 40.18 8.29 11.60
CA ARG A 18 41.30 8.42 10.65
C ARG A 18 41.72 7.03 10.19
N LEU A 19 41.03 6.48 9.19
CA LEU A 19 41.59 5.44 8.34
C LEU A 19 41.93 6.11 7.02
N ASN A 20 43.23 6.24 6.74
CA ASN A 20 43.71 6.69 5.45
C ASN A 20 43.04 5.86 4.33
N PRO A 21 42.49 6.48 3.27
CA PRO A 21 41.94 5.73 2.15
C PRO A 21 43.06 4.93 1.49
N LEU A 22 42.98 3.59 1.50
CA LEU A 22 43.94 2.74 0.78
C LEU A 22 43.88 3.07 -0.73
N THR A 23 44.98 3.58 -1.27
CA THR A 23 45.17 3.91 -2.69
C THR A 23 45.94 2.79 -3.40
N GLY A 24 45.54 2.43 -4.62
CA GLY A 24 46.37 1.62 -5.52
C GLY A 24 46.88 0.28 -4.94
N ASP A 25 48.17 0.01 -5.13
CA ASP A 25 48.89 -1.24 -4.79
C ASP A 25 48.75 -1.72 -3.33
N ASP A 26 48.21 -0.89 -2.44
CA ASP A 26 47.94 -1.20 -1.03
C ASP A 26 46.57 -1.87 -0.78
N ALA A 27 45.68 -1.90 -1.77
CA ALA A 27 44.38 -2.58 -1.68
C ALA A 27 44.55 -4.11 -1.84
N LEU A 28 45.21 -4.74 -0.86
CA LEU A 28 45.53 -6.17 -0.87
C LEU A 28 44.32 -7.07 -0.58
N MET A 29 43.11 -6.55 -0.40
CA MET A 29 41.94 -7.36 -0.05
C MET A 29 40.87 -7.29 -1.13
N CYS A 30 40.27 -8.44 -1.44
CA CYS A 30 39.05 -8.47 -2.24
C CYS A 30 37.95 -7.65 -1.54
N HIS A 31 37.34 -6.69 -2.23
CA HIS A 31 36.33 -5.81 -1.66
C HIS A 31 35.12 -6.58 -1.07
N GLN A 32 34.71 -7.67 -1.72
CA GLN A 32 33.58 -8.49 -1.28
C GLN A 32 33.86 -9.33 -0.02
N CYS A 33 34.90 -10.18 -0.03
CA CYS A 33 35.17 -11.14 1.04
C CYS A 33 36.26 -10.72 2.02
N GLN A 34 36.95 -9.60 1.76
CA GLN A 34 38.06 -9.07 2.55
C GLN A 34 39.25 -10.05 2.70
N ARG A 35 39.35 -11.05 1.81
CA ARG A 35 40.51 -11.97 1.77
C ARG A 35 41.62 -11.36 0.93
N ASN A 36 42.87 -11.60 1.34
CA ASN A 36 44.07 -11.17 0.64
C ASN A 36 44.76 -12.33 -0.12
N ASP A 37 44.02 -13.40 -0.42
CA ASP A 37 44.60 -14.57 -1.08
C ASP A 37 45.26 -14.15 -2.40
N LYS A 38 46.49 -14.65 -2.66
CA LYS A 38 47.26 -14.41 -3.89
C LYS A 38 46.60 -15.00 -5.15
N GLY A 39 45.30 -15.30 -5.10
CA GLY A 39 44.52 -15.81 -6.21
C GLY A 39 44.21 -14.74 -7.26
N ARG A 40 43.65 -15.18 -8.39
CA ARG A 40 43.25 -14.30 -9.49
C ARG A 40 42.22 -13.26 -9.00
N VAL A 41 42.54 -11.99 -9.23
CA VAL A 41 41.70 -10.84 -8.91
C VAL A 41 41.51 -9.96 -10.14
N ILE A 42 40.34 -9.31 -10.22
CA ILE A 42 40.01 -8.33 -11.26
C ILE A 42 39.94 -6.95 -10.62
N TRP A 43 40.63 -5.98 -11.25
CA TRP A 43 40.69 -4.59 -10.80
C TRP A 43 39.69 -3.73 -11.55
N CYS A 44 39.01 -2.85 -10.82
CA CYS A 44 38.15 -1.83 -11.43
C CYS A 44 38.99 -0.75 -12.09
N MET A 45 38.85 -0.55 -13.40
CA MET A 45 39.54 0.49 -14.17
C MET A 45 38.94 1.88 -13.93
N PHE A 46 37.64 1.96 -13.61
CA PHE A 46 36.96 3.22 -13.29
C PHE A 46 37.50 3.89 -12.02
N CYS A 47 37.53 3.18 -10.88
CA CYS A 47 37.99 3.77 -9.62
C CYS A 47 39.46 3.46 -9.30
N ARG A 48 40.05 2.42 -9.91
CA ARG A 48 41.42 1.93 -9.67
C ARG A 48 41.75 1.68 -8.20
N ARG A 49 40.72 1.49 -7.36
CA ARG A 49 40.84 1.35 -5.90
C ARG A 49 40.26 0.03 -5.37
N LYS A 50 39.40 -0.63 -6.14
CA LYS A 50 38.70 -1.84 -5.71
C LYS A 50 39.07 -3.03 -6.59
N ARG A 51 39.26 -4.19 -5.96
CA ARG A 51 39.51 -5.47 -6.62
C ARG A 51 38.59 -6.56 -6.08
N TYR A 52 38.26 -7.54 -6.92
CA TYR A 52 37.39 -8.66 -6.56
C TYR A 52 38.06 -9.98 -6.96
N CYS A 53 38.01 -11.00 -6.09
CA CYS A 53 38.49 -12.33 -6.45
C CYS A 53 37.45 -13.06 -7.31
N GLU A 54 37.92 -13.94 -8.20
CA GLU A 54 37.08 -14.72 -9.13
C GLU A 54 35.94 -15.45 -8.42
N LYS A 55 36.20 -16.04 -7.24
CA LYS A 55 35.19 -16.73 -6.43
C LYS A 55 34.05 -15.80 -6.00
N CYS A 56 34.35 -14.53 -5.71
CA CYS A 56 33.33 -13.56 -5.33
C CYS A 56 32.52 -13.08 -6.53
N ILE A 57 33.16 -12.89 -7.69
CA ILE A 57 32.50 -12.53 -8.95
C ILE A 57 31.46 -13.62 -9.29
N LYS A 58 31.90 -14.86 -9.44
CA LYS A 58 31.03 -15.99 -9.81
C LYS A 58 29.90 -16.24 -8.82
N ARG A 59 30.15 -16.04 -7.52
CA ARG A 59 29.16 -16.34 -6.46
C ARG A 59 28.12 -15.23 -6.26
N TRP A 60 28.54 -13.97 -6.34
CA TRP A 60 27.68 -12.84 -5.93
C TRP A 60 27.16 -12.00 -7.10
N TYR A 61 27.73 -12.19 -8.29
CA TYR A 61 27.41 -11.44 -9.50
C TYR A 61 27.51 -12.36 -10.73
N PRO A 62 26.76 -13.47 -10.77
CA PRO A 62 26.91 -14.49 -11.82
C PRO A 62 26.56 -13.98 -13.23
N HIS A 63 25.84 -12.87 -13.33
CA HIS A 63 25.42 -12.23 -14.57
C HIS A 63 26.44 -11.24 -15.15
N LEU A 64 27.50 -10.88 -14.41
CA LEU A 64 28.53 -9.96 -14.87
C LEU A 64 29.78 -10.72 -15.31
N SER A 65 30.30 -10.38 -16.48
CA SER A 65 31.57 -10.91 -16.98
C SER A 65 32.77 -10.26 -16.29
N GLU A 66 33.95 -10.87 -16.40
CA GLU A 66 35.19 -10.25 -15.89
C GLU A 66 35.50 -8.91 -16.57
N ALA A 67 35.11 -8.74 -17.84
CA ALA A 67 35.27 -7.49 -18.57
C ALA A 67 34.38 -6.39 -17.99
N ASP A 68 33.10 -6.68 -17.70
CA ASP A 68 32.18 -5.72 -17.07
C ASP A 68 32.72 -5.26 -15.72
N PHE A 69 33.21 -6.20 -14.91
CA PHE A 69 33.85 -5.92 -13.62
C PHE A 69 35.08 -5.02 -13.74
N ALA A 70 35.89 -5.26 -14.78
CA ALA A 70 37.10 -4.50 -15.03
C ALA A 70 36.77 -3.10 -15.52
N GLU A 71 35.78 -2.93 -16.40
CA GLU A 71 35.30 -1.61 -16.83
C GLU A 71 34.84 -0.79 -15.62
N LYS A 72 33.88 -1.33 -14.86
CA LYS A 72 33.31 -0.67 -13.69
C LYS A 72 32.78 -1.71 -12.69
N CYS A 73 33.36 -1.73 -11.49
CA CYS A 73 32.99 -2.75 -10.50
C CYS A 73 31.64 -2.48 -9.82
N PRO A 74 31.04 -3.46 -9.12
CA PRO A 74 29.75 -3.31 -8.44
C PRO A 74 29.68 -2.16 -7.44
N PHE A 75 30.80 -1.81 -6.79
CA PHE A 75 30.84 -0.64 -5.91
C PHE A 75 30.61 0.65 -6.70
N CYS A 76 31.21 0.77 -7.88
CA CYS A 76 31.09 1.94 -8.74
C CYS A 76 29.77 1.98 -9.52
N HIS A 77 29.12 0.82 -9.72
CA HIS A 77 27.74 0.75 -10.20
C HIS A 77 26.69 0.99 -9.10
N ASN A 78 27.10 1.22 -7.85
CA ASN A 78 26.19 1.33 -6.71
C ASN A 78 25.31 0.09 -6.46
N ASN A 79 25.72 -1.10 -6.92
CA ASN A 79 25.01 -2.37 -6.71
C ASN A 79 25.80 -3.42 -5.93
N CYS A 80 26.94 -3.05 -5.33
CA CYS A 80 27.73 -3.97 -4.52
C CYS A 80 26.94 -4.56 -3.33
N ASN A 81 26.84 -5.89 -3.24
CA ASN A 81 26.14 -6.61 -2.17
C ASN A 81 27.06 -7.09 -1.02
N CYS A 82 28.23 -6.45 -0.84
CA CYS A 82 29.12 -6.77 0.27
C CYS A 82 28.55 -6.24 1.60
N LYS A 83 28.92 -6.88 2.72
CA LYS A 83 28.41 -6.53 4.06
C LYS A 83 28.64 -5.07 4.41
N ALA A 84 29.82 -4.52 4.08
CA ALA A 84 30.16 -3.14 4.40
C ALA A 84 29.32 -2.15 3.59
N CYS A 85 29.17 -2.37 2.29
CA CYS A 85 28.45 -1.45 1.42
C CYS A 85 26.93 -1.54 1.61
N LEU A 86 26.36 -2.71 1.90
CA LEU A 86 24.93 -2.84 2.21
C LEU A 86 24.52 -2.05 3.47
N ARG A 87 25.47 -1.77 4.37
CA ARG A 87 25.25 -1.11 5.66
C ARG A 87 25.78 0.31 5.70
N MET A 88 26.20 0.84 4.56
CA MET A 88 26.75 2.18 4.49
C MET A 88 25.63 3.18 4.81
N LYS A 89 25.76 3.94 5.89
CA LYS A 89 24.84 5.04 6.21
C LYS A 89 25.21 6.27 5.38
N GLY A 90 24.22 7.13 5.07
CA GLY A 90 24.45 8.36 4.29
C GLY A 90 24.67 8.12 2.79
N ILE A 91 24.03 7.09 2.20
CA ILE A 91 23.95 6.97 0.75
C ILE A 91 23.29 8.25 0.22
N ALA A 92 23.88 8.85 -0.80
CA ALA A 92 23.30 10.00 -1.46
C ALA A 92 21.85 9.66 -1.83
N LYS A 93 20.89 10.46 -1.35
CA LYS A 93 19.51 10.33 -1.79
C LYS A 93 19.50 10.36 -3.33
N PRO A 94 18.71 9.53 -4.01
CA PRO A 94 18.44 9.70 -5.43
C PRO A 94 18.21 11.17 -5.72
N ALA A 95 18.86 11.72 -6.76
CA ALA A 95 18.75 13.13 -7.08
C ALA A 95 17.27 13.49 -7.26
N GLU A 96 16.80 14.54 -6.58
CA GLU A 96 15.44 15.03 -6.77
C GLU A 96 15.22 15.39 -8.23
N ARG A 97 14.17 14.85 -8.84
CA ARG A 97 13.85 15.14 -10.24
C ARG A 97 13.49 16.63 -10.34
N MET A 98 14.25 17.39 -11.13
CA MET A 98 13.96 18.80 -11.35
C MET A 98 12.63 18.93 -12.13
N ILE A 99 11.56 19.29 -11.43
CA ILE A 99 10.27 19.57 -12.03
C ILE A 99 10.27 21.00 -12.58
N LYS A 100 9.93 21.15 -13.86
CA LYS A 100 9.81 22.48 -14.48
C LYS A 100 8.72 23.29 -13.76
N LYS A 101 8.96 24.59 -13.55
CA LYS A 101 8.01 25.51 -12.89
C LYS A 101 6.58 25.42 -13.46
N ALA A 102 6.45 25.40 -14.79
CA ALA A 102 5.14 25.28 -15.44
C ALA A 102 4.40 23.97 -15.10
N ALA A 103 5.13 22.85 -14.94
CA ALA A 103 4.54 21.58 -14.53
C ALA A 103 4.12 21.63 -13.04
N LYS A 104 4.94 22.24 -12.17
CA LYS A 104 4.59 22.45 -10.76
C LYS A 104 3.28 23.22 -10.61
N ILE A 105 3.13 24.32 -11.36
CA ILE A 105 1.89 25.14 -11.38
C ILE A 105 0.70 24.28 -11.84
N ARG A 106 0.84 23.50 -12.92
CA ARG A 106 -0.20 22.57 -13.38
C ARG A 106 -0.65 21.60 -12.29
N TYR A 107 0.29 20.99 -11.57
CA TYR A 107 -0.02 20.06 -10.48
C TYR A 107 -0.73 20.75 -9.32
N CYS A 108 -0.34 21.98 -8.97
CA CYS A 108 -1.03 22.76 -7.94
C CYS A 108 -2.46 23.10 -8.35
N CYS A 109 -2.68 23.53 -9.60
CA CYS A 109 -4.03 23.77 -10.14
C CYS A 109 -4.87 22.49 -10.13
N TYR A 110 -4.28 21.34 -10.50
CA TYR A 110 -4.96 20.05 -10.52
C TYR A 110 -5.42 19.61 -9.12
N ILE A 111 -4.54 19.72 -8.12
CA ILE A 111 -4.87 19.42 -6.71
C ILE A 111 -5.96 20.37 -6.20
N LEU A 112 -5.82 21.68 -6.47
CA LEU A 112 -6.80 22.68 -6.06
C LEU A 112 -8.18 22.38 -6.66
N GLN A 113 -8.24 22.00 -7.94
CA GLN A 113 -9.48 21.64 -8.63
C GLN A 113 -10.22 20.48 -7.93
N LEU A 114 -9.48 19.46 -7.46
CA LEU A 114 -10.04 18.26 -6.86
C LEU A 114 -10.37 18.41 -5.37
N LEU A 115 -9.58 19.19 -4.62
CA LEU A 115 -9.73 19.32 -3.17
C LEU A 115 -10.59 20.51 -2.71
N LEU A 116 -10.72 21.58 -3.52
CA LEU A 116 -11.53 22.73 -3.12
C LEU A 116 -13.01 22.39 -2.89
N PRO A 117 -13.67 21.53 -3.70
CA PRO A 117 -15.03 21.07 -3.40
C PRO A 117 -15.12 20.38 -2.04
N TRP A 118 -14.12 19.57 -1.68
CA TRP A 118 -14.08 18.91 -0.37
C TRP A 118 -13.99 19.90 0.79
N LEU A 119 -13.17 20.95 0.66
CA LEU A 119 -13.09 22.00 1.69
C LEU A 119 -14.46 22.67 1.92
N ARG A 120 -15.23 22.88 0.85
CA ARG A 120 -16.58 23.46 0.94
C ARG A 120 -17.53 22.56 1.71
N ASP A 121 -17.50 21.25 1.46
CA ASP A 121 -18.31 20.28 2.19
C ASP A 121 -17.93 20.24 3.68
N LEU A 122 -16.62 20.23 3.99
CA LEU A 122 -16.13 20.33 5.36
C LEU A 122 -16.61 21.62 6.05
N ARG A 123 -16.55 22.76 5.35
CA ARG A 123 -17.05 24.04 5.88
C ARG A 123 -18.57 24.04 6.06
N GLN A 124 -19.30 23.40 5.19
CA GLN A 124 -20.75 23.28 5.33
C GLN A 124 -21.12 22.47 6.59
N GLU A 125 -20.39 21.39 6.89
CA GLU A 125 -20.53 20.65 8.16
C GLU A 125 -20.27 21.56 9.37
N GLN A 126 -19.22 22.40 9.31
CA GLN A 126 -18.89 23.34 10.38
C GLN A 126 -19.95 24.43 10.58
N LEU A 127 -20.51 24.98 9.50
CA LEU A 127 -21.56 25.98 9.56
C LEU A 127 -22.83 25.43 10.20
N VAL A 128 -23.22 24.20 9.84
CA VAL A 128 -24.36 23.51 10.48
C VAL A 128 -24.12 23.34 11.98
N GLU A 129 -22.91 22.96 12.37
CA GLU A 129 -22.57 22.80 13.80
C GLU A 129 -22.58 24.15 14.56
N ILE A 130 -22.16 25.24 13.92
CA ILE A 130 -22.25 26.60 14.49
C ILE A 130 -23.71 27.02 14.70
N GLU A 131 -24.59 26.73 13.74
CA GLU A 131 -26.02 27.03 13.87
C GLU A 131 -26.67 26.28 15.05
N ILE A 132 -26.27 25.02 15.25
CA ILE A 132 -26.70 24.24 16.41
C ILE A 132 -26.17 24.86 17.70
N GLU A 133 -24.90 25.24 17.76
CA GLU A 133 -24.32 25.89 18.94
C GLU A 133 -24.98 27.24 19.26
N ALA A 134 -25.30 28.03 18.24
CA ALA A 134 -26.05 29.29 18.35
C ALA A 134 -27.43 29.08 18.97
N LYS A 135 -28.15 28.05 18.51
CA LYS A 135 -29.45 27.65 19.06
C LYS A 135 -29.35 27.22 20.53
N ILE A 136 -28.34 26.42 20.89
CA ILE A 136 -28.11 25.98 22.27
C ILE A 136 -27.84 27.16 23.20
N ARG A 137 -27.06 28.16 22.74
CA ARG A 137 -26.72 29.36 23.53
C ARG A 137 -27.79 30.46 23.48
N GLY A 138 -28.77 30.36 22.58
CA GLY A 138 -29.78 31.39 22.37
C GLY A 138 -29.23 32.69 21.76
N VAL A 139 -28.18 32.60 20.94
CA VAL A 139 -27.55 33.75 20.25
C VAL A 139 -27.63 33.58 18.73
N VAL A 140 -27.30 34.63 17.97
CA VAL A 140 -27.18 34.51 16.51
C VAL A 140 -25.85 33.84 16.14
N SER A 141 -25.83 33.12 15.01
CA SER A 141 -24.65 32.36 14.57
C SER A 141 -23.40 33.20 14.38
N SER A 142 -23.53 34.47 13.96
CA SER A 142 -22.42 35.41 13.81
C SER A 142 -21.70 35.78 15.11
N ASP A 143 -22.34 35.55 16.26
CA ASP A 143 -21.80 35.90 17.58
C ASP A 143 -21.09 34.73 18.26
N ILE A 144 -21.15 33.53 17.65
CA ILE A 144 -20.47 32.35 18.15
C ILE A 144 -18.97 32.49 17.92
N LYS A 145 -18.22 32.47 19.01
CA LYS A 145 -16.77 32.31 19.00
C LYS A 145 -16.43 30.94 19.53
N VAL A 146 -15.83 30.12 18.68
CA VAL A 146 -15.39 28.76 19.03
C VAL A 146 -14.04 28.86 19.73
N ARG A 147 -13.86 28.10 20.81
CA ARG A 147 -12.59 28.06 21.53
C ARG A 147 -11.62 27.14 20.78
N VAL A 148 -10.41 27.64 20.54
CA VAL A 148 -9.31 26.84 19.99
C VAL A 148 -8.83 25.87 21.08
N SER A 149 -8.67 24.60 20.73
CA SER A 149 -8.11 23.58 21.60
C SER A 149 -6.59 23.72 21.66
N GLU A 150 -6.03 23.62 22.86
CA GLU A 150 -4.57 23.56 23.05
C GLU A 150 -4.11 22.15 22.67
N CYS A 151 -3.71 21.96 21.41
CA CYS A 151 -3.15 20.72 20.90
C CYS A 151 -1.78 21.01 20.29
N GLU A 152 -0.76 20.25 20.69
CA GLU A 152 0.55 20.31 20.05
C GLU A 152 0.45 19.73 18.63
N GLN A 153 1.29 20.23 17.72
CA GLN A 153 1.26 19.82 16.30
C GLN A 153 1.64 18.34 16.09
N ASP A 154 2.35 17.76 17.06
CA ASP A 154 2.78 16.36 17.11
C ASP A 154 1.80 15.44 17.85
N GLU A 155 0.59 15.90 18.21
CA GLU A 155 -0.45 15.07 18.81
C GLU A 155 -1.58 14.76 17.81
N ARG A 156 -2.12 13.54 17.91
CA ARG A 156 -3.31 13.12 17.16
C ARG A 156 -4.51 13.12 18.08
N ILE A 157 -5.49 13.96 17.76
CA ILE A 157 -6.78 13.95 18.45
C ILE A 157 -7.69 12.92 17.76
N TYR A 158 -8.14 11.95 18.55
CA TYR A 158 -9.10 10.95 18.12
C TYR A 158 -10.42 11.13 18.83
N CYS A 159 -11.52 10.88 18.12
CA CYS A 159 -12.82 10.74 18.75
C CYS A 159 -12.78 9.59 19.76
N ASN A 160 -13.08 9.85 21.03
CA ASN A 160 -13.09 8.83 22.08
C ASN A 160 -14.13 7.72 21.82
N ASN A 161 -15.19 8.02 21.07
CA ASN A 161 -16.22 7.04 20.72
C ASN A 161 -15.83 6.15 19.52
N CYS A 162 -15.47 6.77 18.39
CA CYS A 162 -15.34 6.05 17.12
C CYS A 162 -13.90 5.87 16.64
N ARG A 163 -12.91 6.44 17.34
CA ARG A 163 -11.47 6.37 17.02
C ARG A 163 -11.07 6.97 15.67
N THR A 164 -11.95 7.73 15.02
CA THR A 164 -11.60 8.52 13.82
C THR A 164 -10.80 9.75 14.21
N GLY A 165 -9.80 10.11 13.39
CA GLY A 165 -9.01 11.32 13.56
C GLY A 165 -9.87 12.57 13.41
N ILE A 166 -9.78 13.48 14.36
CA ILE A 166 -10.47 14.76 14.32
C ILE A 166 -9.59 15.74 13.54
N VAL A 167 -10.17 16.48 12.58
CA VAL A 167 -9.41 17.44 11.76
C VAL A 167 -9.53 18.88 12.23
N ASP A 168 -10.69 19.30 12.75
CA ASP A 168 -10.88 20.65 13.26
C ASP A 168 -12.00 20.72 14.30
N PHE A 169 -13.25 20.94 13.86
CA PHE A 169 -14.39 21.08 14.76
C PHE A 169 -14.75 19.76 15.43
N HIS A 170 -14.94 19.81 16.74
CA HIS A 170 -15.33 18.68 17.57
C HIS A 170 -15.99 19.18 18.85
N ARG A 171 -16.66 18.28 19.57
CA ARG A 171 -17.22 18.58 20.89
C ARG A 171 -16.39 17.93 21.98
N SER A 172 -16.00 18.69 22.99
CA SER A 172 -15.07 18.27 24.03
C SER A 172 -15.68 18.47 25.42
N CYS A 173 -15.51 17.49 26.31
CA CYS A 173 -15.97 17.62 27.69
C CYS A 173 -15.02 18.52 28.50
N PRO A 174 -15.52 19.60 29.14
CA PRO A 174 -14.67 20.47 29.94
C PRO A 174 -14.13 19.80 31.22
N THR A 175 -14.71 18.67 31.63
CA THR A 175 -14.36 17.99 32.89
C THR A 175 -13.41 16.81 32.70
N CYS A 176 -13.64 15.98 31.68
CA CYS A 176 -12.87 14.74 31.47
C CYS A 176 -12.19 14.66 30.09
N LEU A 177 -12.22 15.73 29.30
CA LEU A 177 -11.57 15.81 27.98
C LEU A 177 -12.04 14.72 27.00
N TYR A 178 -13.29 14.27 27.13
CA TYR A 178 -13.91 13.38 26.17
C TYR A 178 -14.24 14.15 24.89
N ASP A 179 -13.53 13.85 23.81
CA ASP A 179 -13.65 14.43 22.49
C ASP A 179 -14.52 13.57 21.57
N LEU A 180 -15.46 14.23 20.90
CA LEU A 180 -16.45 13.63 20.03
C LEU A 180 -16.43 14.32 18.66
N CYS A 181 -16.21 13.53 17.60
CA CYS A 181 -16.24 14.05 16.24
C CYS A 181 -17.66 14.47 15.81
N LEU A 182 -17.75 15.34 14.81
CA LEU A 182 -19.04 15.84 14.30
C LEU A 182 -19.94 14.73 13.75
N SER A 183 -19.38 13.70 13.11
CA SER A 183 -20.16 12.56 12.60
C SER A 183 -20.88 11.83 13.73
N CYS A 184 -20.22 11.58 14.86
CA CYS A 184 -20.88 10.99 16.03
C CYS A 184 -21.87 11.95 16.70
N CYS A 185 -21.59 13.26 16.68
CA CYS A 185 -22.54 14.26 17.17
C CYS A 185 -23.84 14.25 16.34
N HIS A 186 -23.71 14.15 15.01
CA HIS A 186 -24.84 14.08 14.09
C HIS A 186 -25.66 12.81 14.32
N GLU A 187 -25.02 11.64 14.38
CA GLU A 187 -25.68 10.36 14.66
C GLU A 187 -26.49 10.38 15.96
N LEU A 188 -25.93 10.95 17.05
CA LEU A 188 -26.64 11.08 18.32
C LEU A 188 -27.89 11.96 18.25
N ARG A 189 -27.87 13.01 17.41
CA ARG A 189 -29.01 13.92 17.21
C ARG A 189 -30.08 13.29 16.33
N GLU A 190 -29.70 12.40 15.40
CA GLU A 190 -30.63 11.60 14.60
C GLU A 190 -31.20 10.40 15.36
N GLY A 191 -30.70 10.13 16.57
CA GLY A 191 -31.10 8.98 17.38
C GLY A 191 -30.46 7.67 16.94
N CYS A 192 -29.40 7.72 16.13
CA CYS A 192 -28.58 6.59 15.76
C CYS A 192 -27.52 6.29 16.83
N THR A 193 -27.06 5.04 16.90
CA THR A 193 -25.90 4.67 17.72
C THR A 193 -24.62 5.21 17.06
N PRO A 194 -23.86 6.08 17.74
CA PRO A 194 -22.72 6.73 17.12
C PRO A 194 -21.56 5.74 16.91
N GLY A 195 -20.96 5.73 15.71
CA GLY A 195 -19.75 4.94 15.43
C GLY A 195 -19.96 3.43 15.20
N GLY A 196 -21.19 2.98 14.91
CA GLY A 196 -21.50 1.60 14.51
C GLY A 196 -22.25 0.78 15.57
N HIS A 197 -22.62 -0.46 15.22
CA HIS A 197 -23.38 -1.36 16.10
C HIS A 197 -22.47 -2.47 16.69
N GLY A 198 -22.87 -2.94 17.87
CA GLY A 198 -22.42 -4.09 18.68
C GLY A 198 -21.21 -4.94 18.25
N ILE A 199 -20.41 -5.31 19.24
CA ILE A 199 -19.23 -6.16 19.09
C ILE A 199 -19.65 -7.61 18.77
N VAL A 200 -19.12 -8.13 17.66
CA VAL A 200 -19.19 -9.55 17.31
C VAL A 200 -17.81 -10.15 17.55
N ILE A 201 -17.67 -10.99 18.58
CA ILE A 201 -16.43 -11.74 18.82
C ILE A 201 -16.45 -12.98 17.92
N LEU A 202 -15.43 -13.10 17.07
CA LEU A 202 -15.19 -14.28 16.24
C LEU A 202 -14.23 -15.22 16.99
N GLU A 203 -14.75 -16.32 17.54
CA GLU A 203 -13.92 -17.33 18.19
C GLU A 203 -13.49 -18.42 17.20
N TYR A 204 -12.18 -18.57 17.02
CA TYR A 204 -11.58 -19.67 16.28
C TYR A 204 -10.91 -20.63 17.25
N HIS A 205 -11.46 -21.84 17.39
CA HIS A 205 -10.88 -22.87 18.25
C HIS A 205 -9.96 -23.81 17.47
N ASP A 206 -8.76 -24.07 17.98
CA ASP A 206 -7.85 -25.06 17.40
C ASP A 206 -8.42 -26.49 17.52
N ARG A 207 -8.73 -27.11 16.39
CA ARG A 207 -9.22 -28.51 16.30
C ARG A 207 -8.10 -29.54 16.09
N GLY A 208 -6.84 -29.09 16.10
CA GLY A 208 -5.63 -29.88 15.98
C GLY A 208 -5.12 -30.03 14.54
N ARG A 209 -3.82 -30.35 14.42
CA ARG A 209 -3.11 -30.43 13.12
C ARG A 209 -3.71 -31.42 12.12
N GLU A 210 -4.31 -32.52 12.60
CA GLU A 210 -4.94 -33.50 11.70
C GLU A 210 -6.23 -32.98 11.06
N TYR A 211 -6.95 -32.09 11.77
CA TYR A 211 -8.19 -31.48 11.27
C TYR A 211 -7.92 -30.57 10.06
N LEU A 212 -6.76 -29.89 10.02
CA LEU A 212 -6.31 -29.09 8.86
C LEU A 212 -6.28 -29.92 7.55
N HIS A 213 -6.18 -31.24 7.68
CA HIS A 213 -6.07 -32.19 6.59
C HIS A 213 -7.21 -33.22 6.52
N GLY A 214 -8.39 -32.83 7.01
CA GLY A 214 -9.61 -33.59 6.83
C GLY A 214 -9.87 -34.72 7.84
N ALA A 215 -9.10 -34.79 8.93
CA ALA A 215 -9.44 -35.68 10.05
C ALA A 215 -10.58 -35.10 10.92
N ALA A 216 -11.14 -35.95 11.80
CA ALA A 216 -12.10 -35.51 12.80
C ALA A 216 -11.44 -34.58 13.83
N PRO A 217 -12.19 -33.62 14.42
CA PRO A 217 -11.66 -32.73 15.44
C PRO A 217 -11.17 -33.50 16.67
N ASN A 218 -10.00 -33.12 17.19
CA ASN A 218 -9.47 -33.72 18.41
C ASN A 218 -9.92 -32.95 19.64
N ASN A 219 -11.02 -33.37 20.28
CA ASN A 219 -11.60 -32.71 21.47
C ASN A 219 -10.72 -32.77 22.74
N LYS A 220 -9.51 -33.33 22.67
CA LYS A 220 -8.62 -33.54 23.83
C LYS A 220 -7.71 -32.36 24.15
N ASN A 221 -7.54 -31.41 23.22
CA ASN A 221 -6.68 -30.24 23.40
C ASN A 221 -7.51 -28.96 23.38
N LYS A 222 -8.18 -28.62 24.50
CA LYS A 222 -8.62 -27.25 24.75
C LYS A 222 -7.39 -26.39 25.07
N VAL A 223 -6.51 -26.19 24.11
CA VAL A 223 -5.47 -25.16 24.24
C VAL A 223 -6.15 -23.85 23.82
N ARG A 224 -6.36 -22.94 24.78
CA ARG A 224 -6.70 -21.55 24.46
C ARG A 224 -5.61 -21.03 23.53
N GLY A 225 -5.93 -20.87 22.25
CA GLY A 225 -5.06 -20.16 21.32
C GLY A 225 -4.78 -18.76 21.85
N ARG A 226 -3.56 -18.26 21.59
CA ARG A 226 -3.07 -16.95 22.05
C ARG A 226 -3.79 -15.74 21.42
N PHE A 227 -4.89 -15.95 20.69
CA PHE A 227 -5.81 -14.92 20.19
C PHE A 227 -7.07 -14.82 21.07
N SER A 228 -6.91 -14.95 22.39
CA SER A 228 -7.97 -14.66 23.36
C SER A 228 -7.68 -13.33 24.03
N THR A 229 -8.09 -12.23 23.39
CA THR A 229 -8.48 -11.04 24.14
C THR A 229 -9.90 -11.30 24.63
N GLU A 230 -10.00 -12.01 25.75
CA GLU A 230 -11.25 -12.09 26.51
C GLU A 230 -11.48 -10.74 27.20
N GLU A 231 -12.13 -9.81 26.50
CA GLU A 231 -12.93 -8.78 27.16
C GLU A 231 -14.36 -8.89 26.60
N HIS A 232 -15.20 -9.60 27.36
CA HIS A 232 -16.64 -9.50 27.17
C HIS A 232 -17.04 -8.05 27.44
N VAL A 233 -17.52 -7.36 26.41
CA VAL A 233 -18.14 -6.05 26.59
C VAL A 233 -19.40 -6.25 27.41
N SER A 234 -19.45 -5.60 28.58
CA SER A 234 -20.55 -5.75 29.53
C SER A 234 -21.89 -5.45 28.84
N ALA A 235 -22.93 -6.21 29.18
CA ALA A 235 -24.29 -5.88 28.77
C ALA A 235 -24.66 -4.43 29.17
N ASP A 236 -24.06 -3.94 30.25
CA ASP A 236 -24.20 -2.56 30.73
C ASP A 236 -23.60 -1.55 29.74
N TYR A 237 -22.47 -1.85 29.08
CA TYR A 237 -21.86 -0.97 28.07
C TYR A 237 -22.79 -0.76 26.87
N LEU A 238 -23.38 -1.84 26.35
CA LEU A 238 -24.31 -1.77 25.22
C LEU A 238 -25.61 -1.07 25.60
N SER A 239 -26.10 -1.28 26.82
CA SER A 239 -27.27 -0.57 27.35
C SER A 239 -27.01 0.93 27.46
N CYS A 240 -25.90 1.31 28.09
CA CYS A 240 -25.51 2.72 28.26
C CYS A 240 -25.27 3.43 26.92
N LEU A 241 -24.70 2.74 25.92
CA LEU A 241 -24.53 3.29 24.58
C LEU A 241 -25.87 3.53 23.86
N GLY A 242 -26.86 2.65 24.07
CA GLY A 242 -28.21 2.82 23.51
C GLY A 242 -29.05 3.90 24.18
N GLU A 243 -28.75 4.22 25.45
CA GLU A 243 -29.41 5.28 26.23
C GLU A 243 -28.77 6.66 26.02
N TRP A 244 -27.52 6.72 25.55
CA TRP A 244 -26.85 7.99 25.27
C TRP A 244 -27.44 8.66 24.03
N LYS A 245 -28.13 9.78 24.24
CA LYS A 245 -28.85 10.53 23.21
C LYS A 245 -28.64 12.04 23.37
N ALA A 246 -28.80 12.78 22.28
CA ALA A 246 -28.84 14.23 22.35
C ALA A 246 -30.08 14.74 23.10
N ASN A 247 -29.95 15.88 23.76
CA ASN A 247 -31.05 16.57 24.42
C ASN A 247 -31.99 17.22 23.37
N SER A 248 -33.20 17.60 23.79
CA SER A 248 -34.22 18.18 22.89
C SER A 248 -33.82 19.50 22.23
N ASP A 249 -32.89 20.24 22.81
CA ASP A 249 -32.33 21.46 22.25
C ASP A 249 -31.17 21.21 21.25
N GLY A 250 -30.72 19.96 21.13
CA GLY A 250 -29.60 19.54 20.29
C GLY A 250 -28.25 19.47 21.01
N SER A 251 -28.20 19.84 22.30
CA SER A 251 -27.00 19.70 23.13
C SER A 251 -26.69 18.24 23.43
N ILE A 252 -25.40 17.91 23.61
CA ILE A 252 -24.95 16.54 23.86
C ILE A 252 -24.27 16.50 25.22
N SER A 253 -24.85 15.71 26.13
CA SER A 253 -24.23 15.43 27.43
C SER A 253 -23.04 14.49 27.25
N CYS A 254 -22.00 14.68 28.05
CA CYS A 254 -20.85 13.80 28.11
C CYS A 254 -21.32 12.38 28.47
N PRO A 255 -20.82 11.35 27.77
CA PRO A 255 -21.32 10.01 27.94
C PRO A 255 -21.13 9.47 29.38
N PRO A 256 -21.88 8.43 29.80
CA PRO A 256 -21.67 7.78 31.09
C PRO A 256 -20.24 7.23 31.27
N LYS A 257 -19.87 6.93 32.52
CA LYS A 257 -18.51 6.45 32.86
C LYS A 257 -18.20 5.10 32.22
N GLU A 258 -19.22 4.30 32.01
CA GLU A 258 -19.18 2.96 31.42
C GLU A 258 -18.67 3.00 29.97
N ILE A 259 -18.91 4.11 29.26
CA ILE A 259 -18.43 4.35 27.88
C ILE A 259 -17.40 5.49 27.84
N GLY A 260 -16.68 5.71 28.95
CA GLY A 260 -15.48 6.57 29.03
C GLY A 260 -15.70 8.05 29.39
N GLY A 261 -16.95 8.51 29.52
CA GLY A 261 -17.24 9.92 29.85
C GLY A 261 -17.47 10.20 31.34
N CYS A 262 -17.96 11.39 31.67
CA CYS A 262 -18.27 11.81 33.05
C CYS A 262 -19.76 11.80 33.40
N GLY A 263 -20.65 11.61 32.42
CA GLY A 263 -22.10 11.49 32.57
C GLY A 263 -22.85 12.78 32.98
N SER A 264 -22.17 13.92 33.11
CA SER A 264 -22.76 15.10 33.78
C SER A 264 -22.55 16.45 33.08
N SER A 265 -21.44 16.65 32.38
CA SER A 265 -21.15 17.92 31.68
C SER A 265 -21.72 17.95 30.27
N ILE A 266 -22.12 19.11 29.75
CA ILE A 266 -22.45 19.29 28.33
C ILE A 266 -21.15 19.43 27.53
N LEU A 267 -21.05 18.76 26.39
CA LEU A 267 -19.88 18.86 25.52
C LEU A 267 -19.85 20.22 24.80
N GLU A 268 -18.74 20.95 24.95
CA GLU A 268 -18.52 22.27 24.36
C GLU A 268 -17.93 22.15 22.94
N LEU A 269 -18.40 22.97 22.01
CA LEU A 269 -17.79 23.07 20.68
C LEU A 269 -16.38 23.68 20.77
N LYS A 270 -15.41 22.97 20.21
CA LYS A 270 -14.01 23.39 20.06
C LYS A 270 -13.56 23.26 18.60
N CYS A 271 -12.47 23.94 18.26
CA CYS A 271 -11.78 23.84 16.98
C CYS A 271 -10.28 23.67 17.19
N MET A 272 -9.54 23.19 16.19
CA MET A 272 -8.07 23.11 16.23
C MET A 272 -7.41 24.26 15.49
N PHE A 273 -8.08 24.80 14.48
CA PHE A 273 -7.59 25.97 13.74
C PHE A 273 -8.32 27.24 14.19
N ASP A 274 -7.71 28.39 13.92
CA ASP A 274 -8.40 29.67 14.05
C ASP A 274 -9.69 29.66 13.22
N GLU A 275 -10.76 30.26 13.76
CA GLU A 275 -12.11 30.27 13.16
C GLU A 275 -12.13 30.74 11.70
N LYS A 276 -11.23 31.67 11.34
CA LYS A 276 -11.12 32.25 10.00
C LYS A 276 -10.16 31.52 9.07
N PHE A 277 -9.46 30.49 9.55
CA PHE A 277 -8.45 29.80 8.76
C PHE A 277 -9.07 29.12 7.54
N LEU A 278 -10.09 28.27 7.75
CA LEU A 278 -10.72 27.52 6.66
C LEU A 278 -11.50 28.44 5.73
N SER A 279 -12.18 29.48 6.26
CA SER A 279 -12.90 30.44 5.42
C SER A 279 -11.95 31.25 4.53
N GLY A 280 -10.85 31.75 5.09
CA GLY A 280 -9.83 32.44 4.32
C GLY A 280 -9.13 31.52 3.31
N LEU A 281 -8.96 30.24 3.64
CA LEU A 281 -8.41 29.24 2.71
C LEU A 281 -9.34 29.01 1.51
N GLU A 282 -10.66 28.90 1.73
CA GLU A 282 -11.64 28.79 0.65
C GLU A 282 -11.66 30.05 -0.22
N GLU A 283 -11.70 31.25 0.38
CA GLU A 283 -11.71 32.52 -0.34
C GLU A 283 -10.49 32.67 -1.26
N ARG A 284 -9.29 32.37 -0.75
CA ARG A 284 -8.04 32.38 -1.53
C ARG A 284 -8.06 31.35 -2.65
N GLY A 285 -8.58 30.15 -2.38
CA GLY A 285 -8.75 29.11 -3.41
C GLY A 285 -9.70 29.55 -4.52
N ASP A 286 -10.82 30.17 -4.15
CA ASP A 286 -11.82 30.72 -5.08
C ASP A 286 -11.26 31.84 -5.96
N GLU A 287 -10.45 32.73 -5.41
CA GLU A 287 -9.78 33.79 -6.17
C GLU A 287 -8.86 33.21 -7.25
N ILE A 288 -8.10 32.16 -6.91
CA ILE A 288 -7.22 31.47 -7.86
C ILE A 288 -8.04 30.79 -8.96
N VAL A 289 -9.10 30.07 -8.60
CA VAL A 289 -9.97 29.36 -9.57
C VAL A 289 -10.65 30.33 -10.53
N LYS A 290 -11.03 31.53 -10.07
CA LYS A 290 -11.63 32.58 -10.91
C LYS A 290 -10.63 33.24 -11.87
N SER A 291 -9.32 32.98 -11.72
CA SER A 291 -8.31 33.60 -12.57
C SER A 291 -8.26 33.01 -13.99
N ASN A 292 -7.94 33.85 -14.97
CA ASN A 292 -7.72 33.44 -16.36
C ASN A 292 -6.52 32.50 -16.55
N GLN A 293 -5.61 32.40 -15.56
CA GLN A 293 -4.49 31.48 -15.61
C GLN A 293 -4.93 30.05 -15.26
N PHE A 294 -5.89 29.90 -14.34
CA PHE A 294 -6.42 28.60 -13.93
C PHE A 294 -7.15 27.90 -15.07
N THR A 295 -7.96 28.64 -15.85
CA THR A 295 -8.69 28.09 -17.01
C THR A 295 -7.75 27.56 -18.09
N LYS A 296 -6.60 28.20 -18.31
CA LYS A 296 -5.56 27.72 -19.25
C LYS A 296 -4.96 26.38 -18.85
N PHE A 297 -4.83 26.12 -17.54
CA PHE A 297 -4.25 24.88 -17.02
C PHE A 297 -5.30 23.78 -16.76
N SER A 298 -6.58 24.11 -16.70
CA SER A 298 -7.67 23.17 -16.37
C SER A 298 -8.35 22.54 -17.59
N ASN A 299 -8.10 23.04 -18.81
CA ASN A 299 -8.67 22.47 -20.03
C ASN A 299 -8.06 21.09 -20.33
N LYS A 300 -8.78 20.03 -19.95
CA LYS A 300 -8.44 18.64 -20.31
C LYS A 300 -8.98 18.28 -21.68
N SER A 301 -8.22 17.45 -22.41
CA SER A 301 -8.76 16.69 -23.53
C SER A 301 -9.44 15.43 -22.99
N ASP A 302 -10.76 15.33 -23.15
CA ASP A 302 -11.58 14.22 -22.63
C ASP A 302 -11.31 12.87 -23.30
N LYS A 303 -10.59 12.85 -24.43
CA LYS A 303 -10.33 11.63 -25.19
C LYS A 303 -9.07 10.94 -24.68
N CYS A 304 -9.21 9.73 -24.18
CA CYS A 304 -8.05 8.87 -23.91
C CYS A 304 -7.39 8.47 -25.24
N PRO A 305 -6.05 8.56 -25.38
CA PRO A 305 -5.35 8.06 -26.56
C PRO A 305 -5.67 6.59 -26.88
N CYS A 306 -6.03 5.80 -25.87
CA CYS A 306 -6.47 4.41 -26.02
C CYS A 306 -7.82 4.24 -26.74
N ASN A 307 -8.67 5.27 -26.82
CA ASN A 307 -10.02 5.20 -27.41
C ASN A 307 -10.05 5.46 -28.93
N ILE A 308 -8.90 5.58 -29.60
CA ILE A 308 -8.87 5.69 -31.07
C ILE A 308 -9.09 4.28 -31.64
N THR A 309 -10.36 3.95 -31.89
CA THR A 309 -10.79 2.72 -32.54
C THR A 309 -10.09 2.52 -33.89
N SER A 310 -9.38 1.40 -34.00
CA SER A 310 -9.13 0.63 -35.23
C SER A 310 -8.71 1.45 -36.47
N GLY A 311 -7.40 1.68 -36.60
CA GLY A 311 -6.78 2.12 -37.85
C GLY A 311 -5.38 2.66 -37.63
N GLN A 312 -4.37 1.78 -37.77
CA GLN A 312 -2.95 2.12 -37.89
C GLN A 312 -2.31 2.86 -36.69
N ASN A 313 -1.91 2.10 -35.66
CA ASN A 313 -0.64 2.31 -34.94
C ASN A 313 -0.36 1.11 -34.01
N ASP A 314 0.69 0.35 -34.31
CA ASP A 314 1.17 -0.83 -33.53
C ASP A 314 1.54 -0.53 -32.06
N CYS A 315 1.52 0.74 -31.64
CA CYS A 315 1.91 1.17 -30.30
C CYS A 315 0.82 0.99 -29.24
N ALA A 316 -0.48 1.14 -29.58
CA ALA A 316 -1.57 1.07 -28.61
C ALA A 316 -1.74 -0.33 -28.01
N GLY A 317 -1.55 -1.38 -28.81
CA GLY A 317 -1.60 -2.77 -28.35
C GLY A 317 -0.44 -3.18 -27.43
N ARG A 318 0.67 -2.43 -27.41
CA ARG A 318 1.85 -2.73 -26.55
C ARG A 318 1.71 -2.22 -25.12
N MET A 319 0.81 -1.26 -24.89
CA MET A 319 0.61 -0.60 -23.60
C MET A 319 -0.70 -1.03 -22.92
N GLN A 320 -1.26 -2.16 -23.33
CA GLN A 320 -2.50 -2.69 -22.76
C GLN A 320 -2.31 -4.15 -22.37
N ARG A 321 -2.90 -4.55 -21.25
CA ARG A 321 -2.95 -5.94 -20.80
C ARG A 321 -4.39 -6.35 -20.61
N LYS A 322 -4.84 -7.36 -21.35
CA LYS A 322 -6.15 -7.95 -21.09
C LYS A 322 -6.14 -8.59 -19.70
N ALA A 323 -7.05 -8.15 -18.84
CA ALA A 323 -7.18 -8.65 -17.46
C ALA A 323 -8.60 -9.11 -17.13
N ALA A 324 -9.59 -8.80 -17.97
CA ALA A 324 -10.96 -9.27 -17.79
C ALA A 324 -11.63 -9.60 -19.14
N CYS A 325 -12.81 -10.23 -19.05
CA CYS A 325 -13.68 -10.72 -20.11
C CYS A 325 -15.16 -10.44 -19.76
N ARG A 326 -15.49 -9.16 -19.56
CA ARG A 326 -16.86 -8.67 -19.36
C ARG A 326 -17.52 -8.33 -20.69
N GLU A 327 -18.81 -8.64 -20.81
CA GLU A 327 -19.61 -8.29 -21.99
C GLU A 327 -19.89 -6.78 -22.02
N ASN A 328 -19.76 -6.16 -23.19
CA ASN A 328 -20.04 -4.74 -23.43
C ASN A 328 -19.27 -3.76 -22.50
N SER A 329 -18.04 -4.11 -22.10
CA SER A 329 -17.18 -3.25 -21.28
C SER A 329 -15.86 -2.92 -21.96
N ASP A 330 -15.47 -1.66 -21.88
CA ASP A 330 -14.18 -1.15 -22.37
C ASP A 330 -13.06 -1.29 -21.32
N ASP A 331 -13.40 -1.64 -20.06
CA ASP A 331 -12.46 -1.80 -18.93
C ASP A 331 -11.73 -3.16 -18.89
N ASN A 332 -11.85 -3.98 -19.95
CA ASN A 332 -11.26 -5.31 -20.00
C ASN A 332 -9.72 -5.30 -20.14
N TYR A 333 -9.17 -4.17 -20.56
CA TYR A 333 -7.74 -3.96 -20.79
C TYR A 333 -7.20 -2.90 -19.83
N LEU A 334 -6.23 -3.29 -19.02
CA LEU A 334 -5.52 -2.38 -18.12
C LEU A 334 -4.39 -1.66 -18.85
N TYR A 335 -4.16 -0.40 -18.48
CA TYR A 335 -3.01 0.36 -18.94
C TYR A 335 -1.71 -0.29 -18.43
N CYS A 336 -0.84 -0.67 -19.36
CA CYS A 336 0.37 -1.46 -19.12
C CYS A 336 1.63 -0.91 -19.84
N PRO A 337 2.08 0.32 -19.53
CA PRO A 337 3.28 0.91 -20.12
C PRO A 337 4.58 0.20 -19.66
N SER A 338 5.67 0.33 -20.41
CA SER A 338 7.01 0.08 -19.85
C SER A 338 7.46 1.26 -18.98
N ALA A 339 8.46 1.07 -18.14
CA ALA A 339 9.01 2.15 -17.31
C ALA A 339 9.59 3.29 -18.17
N SER A 340 10.14 2.95 -19.34
CA SER A 340 10.60 3.95 -20.34
C SER A 340 9.42 4.74 -20.93
N ASP A 341 8.29 4.09 -21.21
CA ASP A 341 7.09 4.78 -21.68
C ASP A 341 6.51 5.66 -20.58
N ALA A 342 6.50 5.22 -19.32
CA ALA A 342 6.00 6.01 -18.20
C ALA A 342 6.88 7.25 -17.91
N GLN A 343 8.19 7.16 -18.14
CA GLN A 343 9.11 8.31 -17.98
C GLN A 343 8.96 9.37 -19.07
N ASN A 344 8.69 8.93 -20.31
CA ASN A 344 8.58 9.79 -21.49
C ASN A 344 7.13 10.18 -21.82
N GLY A 345 6.15 9.47 -21.26
CA GLY A 345 4.73 9.62 -21.54
C GLY A 345 4.08 10.79 -20.81
N GLU A 346 2.88 11.14 -21.26
CA GLU A 346 2.06 12.17 -20.65
C GLU A 346 1.40 11.63 -19.37
N ILE A 347 1.66 12.30 -18.24
CA ILE A 347 1.06 11.97 -16.94
C ILE A 347 -0.48 12.07 -17.00
N GLU A 348 -0.99 12.92 -17.89
CA GLU A 348 -2.40 13.10 -18.18
C GLU A 348 -3.05 11.82 -18.72
N HIS A 349 -2.29 10.92 -19.37
CA HIS A 349 -2.80 9.62 -19.79
C HIS A 349 -3.00 8.69 -18.58
N PHE A 350 -2.03 8.65 -17.65
CA PHE A 350 -2.16 7.91 -16.39
C PHE A 350 -3.37 8.42 -15.58
N GLN A 351 -3.50 9.74 -15.43
CA GLN A 351 -4.63 10.38 -14.73
C GLN A 351 -6.00 9.93 -15.22
N LYS A 352 -6.17 9.73 -16.54
CA LYS A 352 -7.45 9.28 -17.11
C LYS A 352 -7.86 7.87 -16.67
N HIS A 353 -6.89 6.99 -16.45
CA HIS A 353 -7.14 5.66 -15.90
C HIS A 353 -7.32 5.72 -14.38
N TRP A 354 -6.49 6.54 -13.72
CA TRP A 354 -6.50 6.70 -12.27
C TRP A 354 -7.80 7.31 -11.73
N GLU A 355 -8.35 8.32 -12.41
CA GLU A 355 -9.65 8.96 -12.08
C GLU A 355 -10.82 7.97 -12.16
N LYS A 356 -10.69 6.90 -12.95
CA LYS A 356 -11.71 5.84 -13.07
C LYS A 356 -11.54 4.71 -12.06
N GLY A 357 -10.51 4.77 -11.20
CA GLY A 357 -10.19 3.67 -10.29
C GLY A 357 -9.65 2.42 -10.99
N GLU A 358 -9.10 2.56 -12.20
CA GLU A 358 -8.49 1.44 -12.93
C GLU A 358 -7.04 1.22 -12.47
N PRO A 359 -6.63 -0.02 -12.13
CA PRO A 359 -5.24 -0.32 -11.78
C PRO A 359 -4.31 -0.17 -13.00
N VAL A 360 -3.06 0.18 -12.75
CA VAL A 360 -2.04 0.39 -13.78
C VAL A 360 -0.85 -0.52 -13.53
N ILE A 361 -0.32 -1.15 -14.59
CA ILE A 361 0.82 -2.07 -14.49
C ILE A 361 2.01 -1.51 -15.25
N VAL A 362 3.07 -1.08 -14.57
CA VAL A 362 4.28 -0.58 -15.23
C VAL A 362 5.33 -1.68 -15.29
N ARG A 363 5.76 -2.01 -16.51
CA ARG A 363 6.75 -3.08 -16.77
C ARG A 363 8.17 -2.55 -16.64
N ASP A 364 9.10 -3.46 -16.39
CA ASP A 364 10.55 -3.22 -16.52
C ASP A 364 11.10 -2.12 -15.57
N VAL A 365 10.46 -1.91 -14.41
CA VAL A 365 10.84 -0.80 -13.50
C VAL A 365 12.21 -0.98 -12.83
N LEU A 366 12.68 -2.22 -12.72
CA LEU A 366 14.00 -2.54 -12.17
C LEU A 366 15.13 -2.29 -13.16
N GLU A 367 14.84 -2.15 -14.45
CA GLU A 367 15.89 -1.86 -15.45
C GLU A 367 16.45 -0.45 -15.32
N LEU A 368 15.70 0.44 -14.66
CA LEU A 368 16.04 1.84 -14.46
C LEU A 368 16.80 2.10 -13.15
N THR A 369 17.03 1.05 -12.33
CA THR A 369 17.69 1.15 -11.04
C THR A 369 19.18 0.80 -11.12
N SER A 370 19.88 0.76 -9.97
CA SER A 370 21.31 0.42 -9.96
C SER A 370 21.58 -1.08 -10.19
N GLY A 371 20.55 -1.92 -10.07
CA GLY A 371 20.63 -3.38 -10.16
C GLY A 371 21.08 -4.01 -8.84
N LEU A 372 20.73 -3.42 -7.70
CA LEU A 372 21.03 -4.00 -6.39
C LEU A 372 20.22 -5.30 -6.21
N SER A 373 20.92 -6.38 -5.88
CA SER A 373 20.28 -7.69 -5.71
C SER A 373 19.30 -7.73 -4.52
N TRP A 374 18.09 -8.21 -4.82
CA TRP A 374 17.02 -8.52 -3.87
C TRP A 374 17.00 -9.98 -3.44
N GLU A 375 18.03 -10.77 -3.77
CA GLU A 375 18.08 -12.17 -3.37
C GLU A 375 17.93 -12.34 -1.84
N PRO A 376 17.20 -13.38 -1.38
CA PRO A 376 17.01 -13.69 0.04
C PRO A 376 18.28 -13.61 0.90
N LEU A 377 19.39 -14.18 0.41
CA LEU A 377 20.67 -14.19 1.14
C LEU A 377 21.36 -12.82 1.17
N VAL A 378 21.10 -11.96 0.19
CA VAL A 378 21.57 -10.57 0.15
C VAL A 378 20.81 -9.73 1.16
N MET A 379 19.46 -9.83 1.17
CA MET A 379 18.62 -9.16 2.18
C MET A 379 18.98 -9.61 3.60
N TRP A 380 19.12 -10.92 3.82
CA TRP A 380 19.56 -11.47 5.11
C TRP A 380 20.93 -10.91 5.55
N ARG A 381 21.89 -10.80 4.62
CA ARG A 381 23.21 -10.22 4.91
C ARG A 381 23.11 -8.75 5.30
N ALA A 382 22.24 -7.97 4.65
CA ALA A 382 22.05 -6.57 4.96
C ALA A 382 21.59 -6.40 6.42
N LEU A 383 20.67 -7.26 6.87
CA LEU A 383 19.99 -7.17 8.17
C LEU A 383 20.71 -7.77 9.38
N ARG A 384 21.74 -8.60 9.18
CA ARG A 384 22.47 -9.24 10.30
C ARG A 384 23.22 -8.19 11.14
N GLU A 385 22.88 -7.96 12.40
CA GLU A 385 23.47 -6.87 13.20
C GLU A 385 25.01 -7.04 13.43
N ARG A 386 25.70 -5.95 13.79
CA ARG A 386 26.98 -6.03 14.50
C ARG A 386 26.61 -6.12 15.98
N THR A 387 27.04 -7.17 16.65
CA THR A 387 27.08 -7.21 18.12
C THR A 387 27.70 -5.93 18.67
N VAL A 388 26.88 -5.12 19.37
CA VAL A 388 27.34 -4.09 20.30
C VAL A 388 26.50 -4.17 21.59
N SER A 389 26.48 -5.35 22.20
CA SER A 389 26.44 -5.58 23.67
C SER A 389 26.32 -7.08 23.90
N LYS A 390 26.87 -7.57 25.02
CA LYS A 390 26.72 -8.98 25.45
C LYS A 390 25.34 -9.26 26.07
N GLU A 391 24.39 -8.32 25.97
CA GLU A 391 23.19 -8.28 26.81
C GLU A 391 21.88 -8.54 26.04
N ALA A 392 21.91 -8.63 24.70
CA ALA A 392 20.77 -9.07 23.90
C ALA A 392 21.19 -10.15 22.89
N PRO A 393 20.73 -11.42 23.02
CA PRO A 393 20.99 -12.44 22.02
C PRO A 393 20.38 -12.02 20.67
N GLU A 394 21.12 -12.19 19.57
CA GLU A 394 20.63 -12.02 18.19
C GLU A 394 19.31 -12.81 18.03
N LYS A 395 18.16 -12.10 17.98
CA LYS A 395 16.87 -12.74 17.70
C LYS A 395 16.80 -13.07 16.22
N PHE A 396 17.38 -14.21 15.84
CA PHE A 396 17.25 -14.77 14.49
C PHE A 396 15.85 -15.30 14.18
N ALA A 397 15.01 -15.43 15.20
CA ALA A 397 13.63 -15.86 15.08
C ALA A 397 12.75 -14.71 14.61
N VAL A 398 11.95 -14.97 13.58
CA VAL A 398 10.94 -14.07 13.03
C VAL A 398 9.58 -14.75 13.14
N LYS A 399 8.53 -13.94 13.30
CA LYS A 399 7.14 -14.40 13.24
C LYS A 399 6.71 -14.40 11.77
N ALA A 400 6.54 -15.59 11.21
CA ALA A 400 5.89 -15.79 9.91
C ALA A 400 4.44 -16.19 10.13
N ILE A 401 3.64 -16.13 9.08
CA ILE A 401 2.27 -16.66 9.07
C ILE A 401 2.24 -17.87 8.15
N ASP A 402 1.63 -18.95 8.61
CA ASP A 402 1.35 -20.14 7.81
C ASP A 402 0.07 -19.95 6.99
N CYS A 403 0.18 -20.00 5.66
CA CYS A 403 -0.94 -19.74 4.75
C CYS A 403 -2.08 -20.76 4.84
N LEU A 404 -1.82 -21.96 5.38
CA LEU A 404 -2.84 -22.99 5.51
C LEU A 404 -3.89 -22.66 6.58
N ASP A 405 -3.45 -22.15 7.72
CA ASP A 405 -4.28 -21.95 8.91
C ASP A 405 -4.25 -20.53 9.47
N TRP A 406 -3.54 -19.61 8.81
CA TRP A 406 -3.37 -18.21 9.20
C TRP A 406 -2.83 -17.98 10.62
N CYS A 407 -2.14 -18.96 11.18
CA CYS A 407 -1.50 -18.84 12.49
C CYS A 407 -0.07 -18.32 12.39
N GLU A 408 0.36 -17.58 13.41
CA GLU A 408 1.75 -17.17 13.55
C GLU A 408 2.64 -18.38 13.91
N VAL A 409 3.76 -18.51 13.19
CA VAL A 409 4.80 -19.50 13.45
C VAL A 409 6.13 -18.79 13.65
N GLU A 410 6.90 -19.24 14.65
CA GLU A 410 8.24 -18.74 14.91
C GLU A 410 9.26 -19.55 14.12
N ILE A 411 10.05 -18.89 13.26
CA ILE A 411 11.04 -19.54 12.40
C ILE A 411 12.35 -18.75 12.37
N ASN A 412 13.48 -19.45 12.28
CA ASN A 412 14.75 -18.79 12.03
C ASN A 412 14.77 -18.18 10.62
N ILE A 413 15.13 -16.91 10.49
CA ILE A 413 15.10 -16.20 9.20
C ILE A 413 15.94 -16.88 8.09
N ALA A 414 17.06 -17.53 8.44
CA ALA A 414 17.86 -18.27 7.46
C ALA A 414 17.18 -19.57 7.01
N GLN A 415 16.42 -20.21 7.90
CA GLN A 415 15.59 -21.38 7.55
C GLN A 415 14.39 -20.95 6.69
N PHE A 416 13.80 -19.79 6.98
CA PHE A 416 12.76 -19.21 6.14
C PHE A 416 13.27 -18.95 4.73
N PHE A 417 14.40 -18.24 4.57
CA PHE A 417 14.97 -17.97 3.25
C PHE A 417 15.49 -19.21 2.51
N ARG A 418 15.93 -20.25 3.24
CA ARG A 418 16.21 -21.54 2.61
C ARG A 418 14.93 -22.17 2.06
N GLY A 419 13.86 -22.18 2.87
CA GLY A 419 12.54 -22.68 2.46
C GLY A 419 11.93 -21.92 1.28
N TYR A 420 12.17 -20.61 1.20
CA TYR A 420 11.77 -19.77 0.08
C TYR A 420 12.32 -20.28 -1.27
N VAL A 421 13.56 -20.78 -1.29
CA VAL A 421 14.24 -21.27 -2.50
C VAL A 421 14.00 -22.76 -2.72
N GLU A 422 14.07 -23.57 -1.66
CA GLU A 422 14.06 -25.04 -1.75
C GLU A 422 12.67 -25.67 -1.60
N GLY A 423 11.68 -24.90 -1.13
CA GLY A 423 10.39 -25.39 -0.68
C GLY A 423 10.41 -26.02 0.72
N ARG A 424 9.23 -26.13 1.34
CA ARG A 424 9.01 -26.74 2.64
C ARG A 424 7.73 -27.57 2.66
N THR A 425 7.62 -28.46 3.63
CA THR A 425 6.46 -29.34 3.77
C THR A 425 6.10 -29.56 5.23
N HIS A 426 4.80 -29.66 5.51
CA HIS A 426 4.31 -30.17 6.79
C HIS A 426 4.69 -31.65 7.00
N TYR A 427 4.41 -32.16 8.20
CA TYR A 427 4.72 -33.55 8.58
C TYR A 427 4.11 -34.59 7.61
N ASN A 428 2.91 -34.30 7.09
CA ASN A 428 2.16 -35.13 6.15
C ASN A 428 2.53 -34.90 4.67
N LYS A 429 3.60 -34.14 4.39
CA LYS A 429 4.11 -33.79 3.06
C LYS A 429 3.24 -32.81 2.25
N TRP A 430 2.19 -32.23 2.85
CA TRP A 430 1.53 -31.06 2.27
C TRP A 430 2.53 -29.91 2.15
N PRO A 431 2.58 -29.16 1.03
CA PRO A 431 3.46 -28.00 0.90
C PRO A 431 3.18 -26.97 1.99
N GLU A 432 4.23 -26.55 2.71
CA GLU A 432 4.14 -25.52 3.75
C GLU A 432 4.41 -24.17 3.10
N MET A 433 3.45 -23.25 3.21
CA MET A 433 3.48 -21.93 2.59
C MET A 433 3.59 -20.87 3.69
N LEU A 434 4.73 -20.19 3.78
CA LEU A 434 4.96 -19.17 4.81
C LEU A 434 5.04 -17.78 4.21
N LYS A 435 4.54 -16.78 4.94
CA LYS A 435 4.70 -15.37 4.63
C LYS A 435 5.31 -14.57 5.80
N LEU A 436 6.21 -13.66 5.48
CA LEU A 436 6.66 -12.57 6.34
C LEU A 436 6.02 -11.28 5.84
N LYS A 437 5.20 -10.68 6.70
CA LYS A 437 4.62 -9.37 6.48
C LYS A 437 5.48 -8.33 7.20
N ASP A 438 5.73 -7.19 6.54
CA ASP A 438 6.41 -6.03 7.11
C ASP A 438 7.77 -6.39 7.75
N TRP A 439 8.61 -7.15 7.03
CA TRP A 439 9.96 -7.51 7.49
C TRP A 439 11.09 -6.96 6.59
N PRO A 440 11.93 -6.04 7.09
CA PRO A 440 11.92 -5.45 8.43
C PRO A 440 10.67 -4.58 8.68
N PRO A 441 10.29 -4.32 9.96
CA PRO A 441 9.17 -3.44 10.27
C PRO A 441 9.27 -2.12 9.51
N SER A 442 8.14 -1.63 8.98
CA SER A 442 8.03 -0.44 8.11
C SER A 442 8.76 0.78 8.66
N SER A 443 8.56 1.08 9.94
CA SER A 443 9.21 2.17 10.68
C SER A 443 10.74 2.10 10.70
N CYS A 444 11.32 0.95 10.37
CA CYS A 444 12.76 0.73 10.34
C CYS A 444 13.28 0.35 8.94
N PHE A 445 12.46 0.39 7.87
CA PHE A 445 12.88 -0.13 6.57
C PHE A 445 14.08 0.63 6.00
N GLU A 446 13.99 1.95 5.86
CA GLU A 446 15.09 2.77 5.36
C GLU A 446 16.30 2.78 6.31
N GLU A 447 16.08 2.63 7.62
CA GLU A 447 17.17 2.55 8.60
C GLU A 447 17.96 1.25 8.46
N ARG A 448 17.25 0.12 8.34
CA ARG A 448 17.83 -1.23 8.35
C ARG A 448 18.28 -1.69 6.97
N LEU A 449 17.66 -1.19 5.91
CA LEU A 449 17.90 -1.53 4.52
C LEU A 449 18.10 -0.27 3.64
N PRO A 450 19.01 0.66 3.99
CA PRO A 450 19.06 1.98 3.35
C PRO A 450 19.35 1.95 1.84
N ARG A 451 20.13 0.97 1.36
CA ARG A 451 20.41 0.82 -0.08
C ARG A 451 19.26 0.20 -0.86
N HIS A 452 18.58 -0.77 -0.26
CA HIS A 452 17.38 -1.35 -0.84
C HIS A 452 16.24 -0.34 -0.83
N GLY A 453 16.15 0.52 0.19
CA GLY A 453 15.28 1.71 0.18
C GLY A 453 15.57 2.63 -0.99
N ALA A 454 16.82 3.09 -1.16
CA ALA A 454 17.19 3.92 -2.29
C ALA A 454 16.91 3.25 -3.66
N GLU A 455 17.22 1.96 -3.79
CA GLU A 455 16.94 1.16 -4.98
C GLU A 455 15.44 1.10 -5.29
N PHE A 456 14.63 0.84 -4.27
CA PHE A 456 13.18 0.74 -4.41
C PHE A 456 12.57 2.08 -4.81
N ILE A 457 12.97 3.19 -4.18
CA ILE A 457 12.45 4.50 -4.58
C ILE A 457 12.84 4.85 -6.02
N SER A 458 14.04 4.48 -6.46
CA SER A 458 14.43 4.64 -7.87
C SER A 458 13.63 3.77 -8.85
N ALA A 459 13.00 2.69 -8.37
CA ALA A 459 12.13 1.82 -9.17
C ALA A 459 10.68 2.32 -9.27
N LEU A 460 10.30 3.38 -8.53
CA LEU A 460 8.91 3.80 -8.49
C LEU A 460 8.50 4.48 -9.82
N PRO A 461 7.46 3.96 -10.52
CA PRO A 461 6.93 4.60 -11.71
C PRO A 461 6.04 5.79 -11.31
N PHE A 462 5.87 6.76 -12.22
CA PHE A 462 5.10 7.99 -11.94
C PHE A 462 5.54 8.64 -10.61
N PRO A 463 6.83 8.98 -10.44
CA PRO A 463 7.34 9.54 -9.18
C PRO A 463 6.63 10.83 -8.76
N GLU A 464 5.93 11.49 -9.68
CA GLU A 464 5.03 12.60 -9.37
C GLU A 464 3.95 12.24 -8.34
N TYR A 465 3.48 10.99 -8.37
CA TYR A 465 2.51 10.39 -7.44
C TYR A 465 3.16 9.51 -6.38
N THR A 466 4.10 8.66 -6.79
CA THR A 466 4.56 7.55 -5.97
C THR A 466 5.77 7.86 -5.10
N ASP A 467 6.57 8.91 -5.40
CA ASP A 467 7.73 9.25 -4.57
C ASP A 467 7.24 9.83 -3.22
N PRO A 468 7.50 9.14 -2.09
CA PRO A 468 7.02 9.56 -0.77
C PRO A 468 7.82 10.73 -0.19
N ARG A 469 8.81 11.27 -0.91
CA ARG A 469 9.70 12.34 -0.41
C ARG A 469 9.44 13.67 -1.10
N SER A 470 9.10 13.62 -2.38
CA SER A 470 9.03 14.82 -3.22
C SER A 470 7.96 14.77 -4.32
N GLY A 471 7.08 13.77 -4.32
CA GLY A 471 6.01 13.65 -5.32
C GLY A 471 5.06 14.86 -5.28
N PRO A 472 5.04 15.76 -6.28
CA PRO A 472 4.16 16.95 -6.29
C PRO A 472 2.67 16.62 -6.21
N LEU A 473 2.24 15.45 -6.71
CA LEU A 473 0.86 14.97 -6.70
C LEU A 473 0.60 13.95 -5.57
N ASN A 474 1.62 13.59 -4.79
CA ASN A 474 1.43 12.87 -3.55
C ASN A 474 1.02 13.88 -2.46
N LEU A 475 -0.17 13.78 -1.92
CA LEU A 475 -0.64 14.72 -0.90
C LEU A 475 0.05 14.51 0.45
N ALA A 476 0.51 13.29 0.73
CA ALA A 476 1.18 12.97 1.98
C ALA A 476 2.48 13.77 2.18
N VAL A 477 3.21 14.08 1.10
CA VAL A 477 4.48 14.85 1.18
C VAL A 477 4.26 16.34 1.48
N LYS A 478 3.00 16.79 1.52
CA LYS A 478 2.63 18.18 1.83
C LYS A 478 2.31 18.37 3.31
N LEU A 479 2.36 17.31 4.11
CA LEU A 479 2.30 17.43 5.56
C LEU A 479 3.53 18.20 6.08
N PRO A 480 3.35 19.13 7.04
CA PRO A 480 4.46 19.76 7.74
C PRO A 480 5.32 18.72 8.48
N LYS A 481 6.62 18.99 8.65
CA LYS A 481 7.58 18.05 9.28
C LYS A 481 7.37 17.86 10.78
N ASP A 482 6.70 18.82 11.39
CA ASP A 482 6.29 18.90 12.79
C ASP A 482 5.02 18.07 13.06
N VAL A 483 4.32 17.63 12.02
CA VAL A 483 3.13 16.79 12.14
C VAL A 483 3.50 15.30 12.11
N LEU A 484 2.84 14.49 12.94
CA LEU A 484 2.99 13.03 12.91
C LEU A 484 2.55 12.43 11.57
N GLU A 485 3.52 12.02 10.76
CA GLU A 485 3.28 11.36 9.48
C GLU A 485 2.57 9.99 9.65
N PRO A 486 1.57 9.66 8.81
CA PRO A 486 1.03 8.32 8.74
C PRO A 486 2.07 7.31 8.24
N ASP A 487 1.98 6.04 8.66
CA ASP A 487 2.88 4.96 8.21
C ASP A 487 2.56 4.52 6.77
N LEU A 488 2.93 5.37 5.82
CA LEU A 488 2.86 5.14 4.38
C LEU A 488 4.18 4.59 3.81
N GLY A 489 5.18 4.38 4.67
CA GLY A 489 6.53 4.01 4.28
C GLY A 489 6.61 2.66 3.58
N PRO A 490 7.75 2.35 2.92
CA PRO A 490 7.91 1.10 2.20
C PRO A 490 7.73 -0.14 3.09
N LYS A 491 6.90 -1.08 2.63
CA LYS A 491 6.57 -2.35 3.27
C LYS A 491 7.01 -3.51 2.38
N THR A 492 7.67 -4.49 2.98
CA THR A 492 8.11 -5.70 2.29
C THR A 492 7.19 -6.87 2.57
N TYR A 493 6.84 -7.59 1.51
CA TYR A 493 6.04 -8.81 1.55
C TYR A 493 6.86 -9.94 0.96
N ILE A 494 7.33 -10.84 1.83
CA ILE A 494 8.14 -11.99 1.44
C ILE A 494 7.34 -13.24 1.70
N ALA A 495 6.99 -13.99 0.67
CA ALA A 495 6.18 -15.20 0.84
C ALA A 495 6.60 -16.28 -0.14
N TYR A 496 6.37 -17.53 0.25
CA TYR A 496 6.55 -18.67 -0.64
C TYR A 496 5.50 -18.64 -1.75
N GLY A 497 5.69 -19.48 -2.77
CA GLY A 497 4.78 -19.59 -3.90
C GLY A 497 4.76 -20.99 -4.47
N LEU A 498 3.64 -21.35 -5.08
CA LEU A 498 3.45 -22.60 -5.78
C LEU A 498 2.57 -22.36 -7.02
N ALA A 499 2.97 -22.93 -8.16
CA ALA A 499 2.30 -22.68 -9.43
C ALA A 499 0.87 -23.27 -9.42
N GLU A 500 0.76 -24.52 -8.96
CA GLU A 500 -0.51 -25.23 -8.83
C GLU A 500 -1.39 -24.63 -7.72
N GLU A 501 -2.68 -24.43 -7.99
CA GLU A 501 -3.68 -24.08 -6.98
C GLU A 501 -4.18 -25.36 -6.29
N LEU A 502 -3.86 -25.54 -5.01
CA LEU A 502 -4.20 -26.75 -4.26
C LEU A 502 -5.57 -26.70 -3.58
N GLY A 503 -6.16 -25.51 -3.46
CA GLY A 503 -7.46 -25.22 -2.85
C GLY A 503 -7.39 -24.84 -1.36
N ARG A 504 -6.30 -25.16 -0.65
CA ARG A 504 -6.08 -24.80 0.75
C ARG A 504 -4.62 -24.42 1.00
N GLY A 505 -4.42 -23.25 1.60
CA GLY A 505 -3.09 -22.73 1.91
C GLY A 505 -2.39 -22.00 0.77
N ASP A 506 -3.08 -21.77 -0.34
CA ASP A 506 -2.53 -21.11 -1.52
C ASP A 506 -2.47 -19.58 -1.39
N SER A 507 -3.34 -18.98 -0.57
CA SER A 507 -3.46 -17.53 -0.45
C SER A 507 -2.31 -16.94 0.35
N VAL A 508 -1.51 -16.05 -0.25
CA VAL A 508 -0.48 -15.29 0.48
C VAL A 508 -1.01 -13.93 0.94
N THR A 509 -1.94 -13.35 0.18
CA THR A 509 -2.68 -12.14 0.54
C THR A 509 -4.16 -12.41 0.31
N LYS A 510 -4.93 -12.47 1.40
CA LYS A 510 -6.39 -12.62 1.34
C LYS A 510 -7.03 -11.32 0.84
N LEU A 511 -8.28 -11.43 0.40
CA LEU A 511 -9.06 -10.30 -0.11
C LEU A 511 -9.09 -9.19 0.95
N HIS A 512 -8.67 -7.99 0.56
CA HIS A 512 -8.68 -6.80 1.39
C HIS A 512 -8.78 -5.56 0.51
N CYS A 513 -8.92 -4.40 1.13
CA CYS A 513 -8.95 -3.11 0.45
C CYS A 513 -8.04 -2.14 1.22
N ASP A 514 -7.18 -1.42 0.52
CA ASP A 514 -6.30 -0.41 1.10
C ASP A 514 -7.01 0.93 1.21
N VAL A 515 -6.75 1.65 2.31
CA VAL A 515 -7.36 2.95 2.63
C VAL A 515 -6.83 4.05 1.71
N SER A 516 -5.57 3.91 1.29
CA SER A 516 -4.85 4.83 0.42
C SER A 516 -4.48 4.15 -0.89
N ASP A 517 -3.91 4.92 -1.81
CA ASP A 517 -3.31 4.35 -3.00
C ASP A 517 -2.05 3.56 -2.65
N ALA A 518 -1.71 2.56 -3.46
CA ALA A 518 -0.52 1.75 -3.27
C ALA A 518 0.18 1.43 -4.58
N VAL A 519 1.50 1.26 -4.53
CA VAL A 519 2.28 0.68 -5.63
C VAL A 519 3.07 -0.51 -5.12
N ASN A 520 2.97 -1.65 -5.79
CA ASN A 520 3.62 -2.90 -5.43
C ASN A 520 4.59 -3.36 -6.52
N VAL A 521 5.89 -3.42 -6.20
CA VAL A 521 6.96 -3.85 -7.11
C VAL A 521 7.39 -5.27 -6.79
N LEU A 522 7.34 -6.16 -7.78
CA LEU A 522 7.90 -7.51 -7.66
C LEU A 522 9.41 -7.49 -7.92
N THR A 523 10.18 -7.59 -6.85
CA THR A 523 11.65 -7.38 -6.87
C THR A 523 12.47 -8.67 -7.01
N HIS A 524 11.89 -9.82 -6.64
CA HIS A 524 12.55 -11.12 -6.77
C HIS A 524 11.53 -12.25 -6.85
N THR A 525 11.83 -13.28 -7.63
CA THR A 525 11.09 -14.54 -7.71
C THR A 525 12.01 -15.75 -7.58
N SER A 526 11.52 -16.84 -6.99
CA SER A 526 12.19 -18.15 -6.99
C SER A 526 11.16 -19.24 -7.21
N GLU A 527 11.36 -20.06 -8.24
CA GLU A 527 10.49 -21.19 -8.51
C GLU A 527 10.76 -22.32 -7.52
N VAL A 528 9.67 -22.95 -7.06
CA VAL A 528 9.71 -24.13 -6.19
C VAL A 528 8.90 -25.21 -6.87
N THR A 529 9.53 -26.33 -7.19
CA THR A 529 8.86 -27.47 -7.84
C THR A 529 8.51 -28.53 -6.80
N LEU A 530 7.31 -29.09 -6.93
CA LEU A 530 6.92 -30.27 -6.16
C LEU A 530 7.74 -31.48 -6.61
N ARG A 531 8.11 -32.32 -5.64
CA ARG A 531 8.83 -33.56 -5.91
C ARG A 531 7.84 -34.64 -6.32
N ASP A 532 8.25 -35.56 -7.20
CA ASP A 532 7.39 -36.63 -7.74
C ASP A 532 6.63 -37.42 -6.68
N TYR A 533 7.26 -37.71 -5.53
CA TYR A 533 6.63 -38.46 -4.44
C TYR A 533 5.49 -37.68 -3.75
N GLN A 534 5.42 -36.35 -3.90
CA GLN A 534 4.43 -35.50 -3.25
C GLN A 534 3.08 -35.54 -3.96
N PHE A 535 3.04 -35.65 -5.29
CA PHE A 535 1.80 -35.64 -6.08
C PHE A 535 0.73 -36.65 -5.57
N PRO A 536 1.02 -37.95 -5.40
CA PRO A 536 0.01 -38.89 -4.90
C PRO A 536 -0.43 -38.60 -3.46
N ILE A 537 0.43 -37.98 -2.65
CA ILE A 537 0.10 -37.59 -1.28
C ILE A 537 -0.83 -36.38 -1.28
N ILE A 538 -0.52 -35.37 -2.09
CA ILE A 538 -1.34 -34.16 -2.25
C ILE A 538 -2.73 -34.53 -2.76
N GLU A 539 -2.83 -35.37 -3.80
CA GLU A 539 -4.13 -35.82 -4.32
C GLU A 539 -4.97 -36.56 -3.27
N LYS A 540 -4.33 -37.42 -2.47
CA LYS A 540 -5.01 -38.10 -1.35
C LYS A 540 -5.49 -37.09 -0.28
N LEU A 541 -4.72 -36.06 0.01
CA LEU A 541 -5.06 -35.04 1.00
C LEU A 541 -6.17 -34.10 0.48
N LYS A 542 -6.15 -33.72 -0.81
CA LYS A 542 -7.22 -32.94 -1.46
C LYS A 542 -8.55 -33.67 -1.37
N LYS A 543 -8.58 -34.99 -1.60
CA LYS A 543 -9.79 -35.81 -1.39
C LYS A 543 -10.30 -35.74 0.05
N LYS A 544 -9.41 -35.84 1.04
CA LYS A 544 -9.79 -35.69 2.46
C LYS A 544 -10.30 -34.30 2.81
N HIS A 545 -9.75 -33.26 2.19
CA HIS A 545 -10.22 -31.88 2.33
C HIS A 545 -11.66 -31.76 1.81
N ILE A 546 -11.91 -32.24 0.59
CA ILE A 546 -13.25 -32.26 -0.01
C ILE A 546 -14.23 -33.05 0.88
N ASP A 547 -13.85 -34.24 1.36
CA ASP A 547 -14.69 -35.04 2.26
C ASP A 547 -15.01 -34.30 3.56
N GLN A 548 -14.07 -33.50 4.07
CA GLN A 548 -14.29 -32.66 5.25
C GLN A 548 -15.28 -31.53 4.95
N ASP A 549 -15.12 -30.84 3.81
CA ASP A 549 -16.04 -29.77 3.38
C ASP A 549 -17.46 -30.31 3.20
N MET A 550 -17.61 -31.53 2.67
CA MET A 550 -18.91 -32.21 2.58
C MET A 550 -19.50 -32.57 3.95
N ARG A 551 -18.69 -33.11 4.87
CA ARG A 551 -19.16 -33.44 6.24
C ARG A 551 -19.59 -32.21 7.02
N GLU A 552 -18.93 -31.08 6.78
CA GLU A 552 -19.24 -29.79 7.43
C GLU A 552 -20.29 -28.97 6.64
N GLN A 553 -20.87 -29.55 5.59
CA GLN A 553 -21.97 -28.97 4.81
C GLN A 553 -21.66 -27.58 4.23
N LEU A 554 -20.40 -27.34 3.84
CA LEU A 554 -20.00 -26.03 3.31
C LEU A 554 -20.60 -25.75 1.93
N TYR A 555 -20.98 -26.80 1.20
CA TYR A 555 -21.61 -26.71 -0.12
C TYR A 555 -23.07 -27.16 -0.08
N THR A 556 -23.96 -26.48 -0.80
CA THR A 556 -25.33 -26.94 -1.02
C THR A 556 -25.33 -28.14 -1.99
N GLN A 557 -26.37 -28.99 -1.91
CA GLN A 557 -26.47 -30.22 -2.72
C GLN A 557 -26.26 -29.98 -4.24
N GLN A 558 -26.64 -28.81 -4.77
CA GLN A 558 -26.45 -28.45 -6.19
C GLN A 558 -24.99 -28.14 -6.59
N THR A 559 -24.14 -27.70 -5.65
CA THR A 559 -22.70 -27.45 -5.93
C THR A 559 -21.91 -28.77 -5.91
N SER A 560 -22.36 -29.72 -5.09
CA SER A 560 -21.67 -31.01 -4.86
C SER A 560 -21.64 -31.95 -6.08
N GLU A 561 -22.60 -31.86 -7.01
CA GLU A 561 -22.62 -32.68 -8.24
C GLU A 561 -21.67 -32.13 -9.32
N LYS A 562 -21.53 -30.80 -9.43
CA LYS A 562 -20.64 -30.16 -10.40
C LYS A 562 -19.16 -30.24 -10.00
N GLU A 563 -18.84 -30.18 -8.71
CA GLU A 563 -17.45 -30.35 -8.25
C GLU A 563 -16.96 -31.81 -8.32
N LYS A 564 -17.84 -32.78 -8.06
CA LYS A 564 -17.54 -34.21 -8.32
C LYS A 564 -17.27 -34.46 -9.81
N GLN A 565 -18.06 -33.86 -10.70
CA GLN A 565 -17.84 -33.93 -12.15
C GLN A 565 -16.60 -33.17 -12.62
N ASN A 566 -16.19 -32.07 -11.97
CA ASN A 566 -14.94 -31.38 -12.32
C ASN A 566 -13.68 -32.15 -11.89
N VAL A 567 -13.76 -32.98 -10.84
CA VAL A 567 -12.65 -33.86 -10.42
C VAL A 567 -12.58 -35.13 -11.27
N GLU A 568 -13.71 -35.60 -11.82
CA GLU A 568 -13.77 -36.76 -12.70
C GLU A 568 -13.72 -36.40 -14.21
N GLY A 569 -13.82 -35.12 -14.56
CA GLY A 569 -14.03 -34.62 -15.93
C GLY A 569 -12.98 -33.63 -16.45
N GLU A 570 -11.75 -33.68 -15.95
CA GLU A 570 -10.60 -33.11 -16.69
C GLU A 570 -10.24 -33.98 -17.90
N GLU A 571 -11.19 -34.19 -18.83
CA GLU A 571 -10.85 -34.52 -20.22
C GLU A 571 -10.82 -33.22 -21.02
N GLN A 572 -9.62 -32.83 -21.43
CA GLN A 572 -9.38 -31.73 -22.34
C GLN A 572 -10.16 -31.95 -23.67
N PRO A 573 -10.65 -30.90 -24.34
CA PRO A 573 -11.16 -31.05 -25.69
C PRO A 573 -10.00 -31.47 -26.61
N ALA A 574 -10.13 -32.68 -27.17
CA ALA A 574 -9.15 -33.27 -28.06
C ALA A 574 -8.92 -32.40 -29.30
N SER A 575 -7.73 -31.81 -29.42
CA SER A 575 -7.09 -31.53 -30.69
C SER A 575 -5.64 -32.07 -30.65
N SER A 576 -5.48 -33.22 -31.30
CA SER A 576 -4.28 -33.72 -31.97
C SER A 576 -2.90 -33.40 -31.36
N GLY A 577 -2.46 -34.30 -30.48
CA GLY A 577 -1.08 -34.81 -30.41
C GLY A 577 0.05 -33.84 -30.10
N ASN A 578 0.39 -33.69 -28.81
CA ASN A 578 1.74 -33.79 -28.26
C ASN A 578 1.68 -33.71 -26.73
N SER A 579 2.67 -34.36 -26.09
CA SER A 579 3.08 -34.38 -24.68
C SER A 579 2.45 -33.35 -23.71
N ILE A 580 2.14 -33.79 -22.48
CA ILE A 580 1.77 -32.92 -21.35
C ILE A 580 2.88 -31.90 -21.10
N GLU A 581 2.78 -30.73 -21.73
CA GLU A 581 3.54 -29.54 -21.37
C GLU A 581 2.81 -28.88 -20.19
N GLN A 582 3.41 -28.97 -19.00
CA GLN A 582 3.09 -28.05 -17.91
C GLN A 582 3.15 -26.63 -18.48
N LYS A 583 2.02 -25.93 -18.48
CA LYS A 583 1.97 -24.53 -18.91
C LYS A 583 2.86 -23.74 -17.95
N GLN A 584 4.11 -23.45 -18.35
CA GLN A 584 5.07 -22.74 -17.51
C GLN A 584 4.48 -21.37 -17.16
N THR A 585 4.33 -21.08 -15.88
CA THR A 585 3.90 -19.76 -15.43
C THR A 585 5.05 -18.78 -15.68
N GLU A 586 4.81 -17.78 -16.52
CA GLU A 586 5.82 -16.76 -16.81
C GLU A 586 5.94 -15.77 -15.63
N GLY A 587 4.84 -15.49 -14.92
CA GLY A 587 4.82 -14.57 -13.78
C GLY A 587 5.24 -15.16 -12.44
N GLY A 588 5.40 -14.28 -11.45
CA GLY A 588 5.69 -14.65 -10.06
C GLY A 588 4.45 -14.72 -9.17
N ALA A 589 3.45 -13.85 -9.40
CA ALA A 589 2.24 -13.78 -8.58
C ALA A 589 0.99 -13.53 -9.42
N LEU A 590 -0.11 -14.18 -9.09
CA LEU A 590 -1.43 -13.95 -9.66
C LEU A 590 -2.18 -12.92 -8.81
N TRP A 591 -2.64 -11.86 -9.46
CA TRP A 591 -3.45 -10.80 -8.86
C TRP A 591 -4.89 -10.90 -9.33
N ASP A 592 -5.80 -10.66 -8.40
CA ASP A 592 -7.20 -10.34 -8.68
C ASP A 592 -7.52 -9.00 -8.05
N ILE A 593 -7.86 -8.01 -8.87
CA ILE A 593 -8.28 -6.68 -8.42
C ILE A 593 -9.73 -6.49 -8.85
N PHE A 594 -10.60 -6.21 -7.89
CA PHE A 594 -12.01 -5.95 -8.11
C PHE A 594 -12.25 -4.45 -8.30
N ARG A 595 -13.25 -4.12 -9.12
CA ARG A 595 -13.71 -2.76 -9.31
C ARG A 595 -14.27 -2.22 -8.01
N ARG A 596 -13.97 -0.95 -7.69
CA ARG A 596 -14.53 -0.30 -6.49
C ARG A 596 -16.06 -0.23 -6.55
N GLU A 597 -16.62 -0.14 -7.75
CA GLU A 597 -18.07 -0.11 -8.02
C GLU A 597 -18.75 -1.44 -7.67
N ASP A 598 -18.03 -2.56 -7.78
CA ASP A 598 -18.54 -3.90 -7.46
C ASP A 598 -18.48 -4.20 -5.94
N SER A 599 -17.87 -3.32 -5.13
CA SER A 599 -17.54 -3.59 -3.73
C SER A 599 -18.76 -3.97 -2.88
N LEU A 600 -19.88 -3.24 -2.98
CA LEU A 600 -21.09 -3.54 -2.19
C LEU A 600 -21.68 -4.91 -2.51
N MET A 601 -21.81 -5.24 -3.80
CA MET A 601 -22.33 -6.54 -4.24
C MET A 601 -21.36 -7.68 -3.92
N LEU A 602 -20.05 -7.43 -3.98
CA LEU A 602 -19.03 -8.38 -3.53
C LEU A 602 -19.16 -8.67 -2.03
N GLN A 603 -19.41 -7.65 -1.19
CA GLN A 603 -19.66 -7.84 0.23
C GLN A 603 -20.91 -8.70 0.49
N GLU A 604 -21.99 -8.48 -0.26
CA GLU A 604 -23.20 -9.29 -0.16
C GLU A 604 -22.94 -10.76 -0.50
N TYR A 605 -22.23 -11.02 -1.60
CA TYR A 605 -21.82 -12.37 -1.99
C TYR A 605 -21.00 -13.02 -0.87
N LEU A 606 -20.00 -12.34 -0.34
CA LEU A 606 -19.13 -12.88 0.71
C LEU A 606 -19.88 -13.17 2.02
N LYS A 607 -20.87 -12.35 2.40
CA LYS A 607 -21.75 -12.64 3.55
C LYS A 607 -22.55 -13.92 3.30
N LYS A 608 -23.21 -14.00 2.14
CA LYS A 608 -24.05 -15.14 1.75
C LYS A 608 -23.28 -16.45 1.66
N HIS A 609 -22.06 -16.41 1.15
CA HIS A 609 -21.22 -17.58 0.89
C HIS A 609 -20.10 -17.77 1.92
N SER A 610 -20.13 -17.06 3.04
CA SER A 610 -19.05 -17.05 4.04
C SER A 610 -18.60 -18.45 4.48
N ARG A 611 -19.55 -19.36 4.74
CA ARG A 611 -19.28 -20.74 5.13
C ARG A 611 -18.52 -21.57 4.10
N GLU A 612 -18.51 -21.18 2.83
CA GLU A 612 -17.74 -21.87 1.78
C GLU A 612 -16.23 -21.66 1.94
N PHE A 613 -15.81 -20.72 2.79
CA PHE A 613 -14.42 -20.35 2.98
C PHE A 613 -13.90 -20.81 4.35
N ARG A 614 -12.58 -21.00 4.42
CA ARG A 614 -11.86 -21.33 5.65
C ARG A 614 -10.88 -20.24 6.05
N HIS A 615 -10.75 -20.02 7.35
CA HIS A 615 -9.85 -19.02 7.93
C HIS A 615 -8.94 -19.60 9.01
N VAL A 616 -8.79 -18.92 10.15
CA VAL A 616 -7.88 -19.29 11.23
C VAL A 616 -8.17 -20.73 11.68
N HIS A 617 -7.10 -21.51 11.92
CA HIS A 617 -7.17 -22.94 12.23
C HIS A 617 -7.88 -23.79 11.17
N CYS A 618 -7.95 -23.30 9.93
CA CYS A 618 -8.67 -23.91 8.81
C CYS A 618 -10.17 -24.17 9.13
N LEU A 619 -10.76 -23.35 10.00
CA LEU A 619 -12.19 -23.43 10.34
C LEU A 619 -13.05 -22.72 9.28
N PRO A 620 -14.28 -23.21 9.02
CA PRO A 620 -15.28 -22.47 8.25
C PRO A 620 -15.51 -21.05 8.78
N VAL A 621 -15.75 -20.10 7.90
CA VAL A 621 -16.12 -18.73 8.29
C VAL A 621 -17.63 -18.68 8.52
N GLU A 622 -18.04 -18.81 9.78
CA GLU A 622 -19.47 -18.83 10.16
C GLU A 622 -20.15 -17.47 10.05
N GLN A 623 -19.42 -16.40 10.40
CA GLN A 623 -19.89 -15.02 10.37
C GLN A 623 -18.71 -14.09 10.12
N VAL A 624 -18.99 -12.87 9.68
CA VAL A 624 -17.99 -11.80 9.47
C VAL A 624 -18.51 -10.50 10.03
N ILE A 625 -17.60 -9.70 10.59
CA ILE A 625 -17.89 -8.32 11.01
C ILE A 625 -18.00 -7.48 9.74
N HIS A 626 -16.95 -7.50 8.94
CA HIS A 626 -16.93 -6.86 7.63
C HIS A 626 -16.27 -7.77 6.58
N PRO A 627 -16.96 -8.12 5.48
CA PRO A 627 -16.49 -9.18 4.59
C PRO A 627 -15.12 -8.94 3.96
N ILE A 628 -14.75 -7.68 3.70
CA ILE A 628 -13.46 -7.33 3.10
C ILE A 628 -12.41 -7.02 4.19
N HIS A 629 -12.72 -6.11 5.12
CA HIS A 629 -11.79 -5.68 6.18
C HIS A 629 -11.41 -6.74 7.22
N ASP A 630 -12.23 -7.79 7.40
CA ASP A 630 -11.83 -8.95 8.21
C ASP A 630 -10.61 -9.66 7.58
N GLN A 631 -10.43 -9.54 6.27
CA GLN A 631 -9.41 -10.22 5.45
C GLN A 631 -9.51 -11.74 5.57
N SER A 632 -10.74 -12.25 5.59
CA SER A 632 -11.04 -13.65 5.89
C SER A 632 -11.04 -14.56 4.67
N PHE A 633 -11.25 -13.99 3.48
CA PHE A 633 -11.57 -14.72 2.26
C PHE A 633 -10.44 -14.72 1.22
N TYR A 634 -10.40 -15.76 0.40
CA TYR A 634 -9.65 -15.80 -0.85
C TYR A 634 -10.51 -16.53 -1.89
N LEU A 635 -10.79 -15.86 -3.01
CA LEU A 635 -11.61 -16.41 -4.09
C LEU A 635 -10.72 -17.22 -5.04
N THR A 636 -10.83 -18.54 -4.99
CA THR A 636 -10.19 -19.45 -5.95
C THR A 636 -10.78 -19.27 -7.36
N VAL A 637 -10.22 -19.97 -8.35
CA VAL A 637 -10.80 -19.99 -9.70
C VAL A 637 -12.27 -20.44 -9.68
N ALA A 638 -12.62 -21.42 -8.83
CA ALA A 638 -14.00 -21.88 -8.65
C ALA A 638 -14.91 -20.80 -8.04
N HIS A 639 -14.45 -20.13 -6.97
CA HIS A 639 -15.22 -19.05 -6.34
C HIS A 639 -15.45 -17.88 -7.30
N LYS A 640 -14.43 -17.47 -8.07
CA LYS A 640 -14.59 -16.38 -9.07
C LYS A 640 -15.58 -16.73 -10.18
N LYS A 641 -15.57 -17.99 -10.67
CA LYS A 641 -16.58 -18.46 -11.65
C LYS A 641 -17.99 -18.39 -11.08
N LYS A 642 -18.18 -18.79 -9.81
CA LYS A 642 -19.46 -18.73 -9.12
C LYS A 642 -19.92 -17.28 -8.89
N LEU A 643 -19.04 -16.41 -8.44
CA LEU A 643 -19.29 -14.98 -8.29
C LEU A 643 -19.75 -14.35 -9.61
N LYS A 644 -19.07 -14.63 -10.72
CA LYS A 644 -19.48 -14.15 -12.04
C LYS A 644 -20.86 -14.67 -12.44
N ALA A 645 -21.15 -15.95 -12.17
CA ALA A 645 -22.44 -16.54 -12.53
C ALA A 645 -23.62 -16.00 -11.71
N GLU A 646 -23.42 -15.71 -10.42
CA GLU A 646 -24.49 -15.26 -9.52
C GLU A 646 -24.67 -13.74 -9.49
N TYR A 647 -23.58 -12.98 -9.56
CA TYR A 647 -23.57 -11.52 -9.37
C TYR A 647 -23.06 -10.75 -10.59
N GLY A 648 -22.58 -11.43 -11.65
CA GLY A 648 -21.99 -10.77 -12.82
C GLY A 648 -20.62 -10.13 -12.55
N ILE A 649 -20.05 -10.32 -11.36
CA ILE A 649 -18.81 -9.69 -10.94
C ILE A 649 -17.62 -10.52 -11.40
N GLU A 650 -16.66 -9.84 -12.02
CA GLU A 650 -15.39 -10.41 -12.44
C GLU A 650 -14.26 -9.47 -12.04
N PRO A 651 -13.15 -9.94 -11.44
CA PRO A 651 -11.98 -9.09 -11.19
C PRO A 651 -11.10 -8.96 -12.44
N TRP A 652 -10.28 -7.91 -12.47
CA TRP A 652 -9.09 -7.91 -13.31
C TRP A 652 -8.09 -8.95 -12.78
N THR A 653 -7.90 -10.03 -13.52
CA THR A 653 -7.01 -11.15 -13.21
C THR A 653 -5.76 -11.10 -14.10
N PHE A 654 -4.56 -11.05 -13.52
CA PHE A 654 -3.31 -11.08 -14.30
C PHE A 654 -2.12 -11.63 -13.50
N GLU A 655 -1.12 -12.16 -14.21
CA GLU A 655 0.16 -12.53 -13.62
C GLU A 655 1.11 -11.31 -13.58
N GLN A 656 1.62 -10.98 -12.39
CA GLN A 656 2.68 -10.00 -12.18
C GLN A 656 4.04 -10.67 -12.46
N LYS A 657 4.79 -10.11 -13.41
CA LYS A 657 6.14 -10.56 -13.77
C LYS A 657 7.21 -9.84 -12.95
N LEU A 658 8.41 -10.44 -12.89
CA LEU A 658 9.56 -9.84 -12.21
C LEU A 658 9.83 -8.46 -12.81
N GLY A 659 10.00 -7.44 -11.96
CA GLY A 659 10.21 -6.07 -12.40
C GLY A 659 8.95 -5.31 -12.81
N GLU A 660 7.75 -5.86 -12.56
CA GLU A 660 6.50 -5.12 -12.73
C GLU A 660 6.06 -4.42 -11.44
N ALA A 661 5.64 -3.17 -11.59
CA ALA A 661 4.97 -2.38 -10.57
C ALA A 661 3.46 -2.37 -10.82
N VAL A 662 2.67 -2.79 -9.84
CA VAL A 662 1.21 -2.75 -9.87
C VAL A 662 0.75 -1.57 -9.02
N LEU A 663 0.16 -0.56 -9.64
CA LEU A 663 -0.47 0.57 -8.95
C LEU A 663 -1.94 0.26 -8.72
N ILE A 664 -2.37 0.39 -7.46
CA ILE A 664 -3.70 0.01 -6.97
C ILE A 664 -4.34 1.28 -6.42
N PRO A 665 -5.42 1.77 -7.06
CA PRO A 665 -6.18 2.89 -6.54
C PRO A 665 -6.83 2.54 -5.19
N ALA A 666 -6.96 3.53 -4.30
CA ALA A 666 -7.72 3.37 -3.06
C ALA A 666 -9.14 2.85 -3.36
N GLY A 667 -9.68 2.01 -2.48
CA GLY A 667 -11.06 1.50 -2.62
C GLY A 667 -11.21 0.23 -3.45
N CYS A 668 -10.18 -0.23 -4.16
CA CYS A 668 -10.24 -1.44 -4.98
C CYS A 668 -9.93 -2.70 -4.15
N PRO A 669 -10.90 -3.61 -3.91
CA PRO A 669 -10.64 -4.85 -3.21
C PRO A 669 -9.71 -5.74 -4.03
N HIS A 670 -8.73 -6.38 -3.41
CA HIS A 670 -7.79 -7.24 -4.14
C HIS A 670 -7.19 -8.36 -3.29
N GLN A 671 -6.71 -9.40 -3.98
CA GLN A 671 -6.09 -10.58 -3.40
C GLN A 671 -4.90 -11.06 -4.26
N VAL A 672 -3.98 -11.82 -3.65
CA VAL A 672 -2.76 -12.29 -4.33
C VAL A 672 -2.44 -13.74 -3.97
N ARG A 673 -2.15 -14.54 -5.00
CA ARG A 673 -1.50 -15.86 -4.88
C ARG A 673 -0.11 -15.82 -5.50
N ASN A 674 0.87 -16.37 -4.81
CA ASN A 674 2.22 -16.49 -5.36
C ASN A 674 2.34 -17.78 -6.18
N LEU A 675 2.68 -17.65 -7.47
CA LEU A 675 2.99 -18.77 -8.38
C LEU A 675 4.43 -19.26 -8.20
N LYS A 676 5.31 -18.34 -7.80
CA LYS A 676 6.71 -18.56 -7.40
C LYS A 676 6.91 -17.87 -6.06
N SER A 677 7.85 -18.32 -5.25
CA SER A 677 8.23 -17.57 -4.06
C SER A 677 8.59 -16.13 -4.47
N CYS A 678 8.06 -15.12 -3.79
CA CYS A 678 8.15 -13.71 -4.21
C CYS A 678 8.66 -12.80 -3.09
N ILE A 679 9.48 -11.82 -3.45
CA ILE A 679 9.77 -10.64 -2.63
C ILE A 679 9.13 -9.44 -3.34
N LYS A 680 8.14 -8.85 -2.67
CA LYS A 680 7.47 -7.63 -3.13
C LYS A 680 7.80 -6.50 -2.18
N VAL A 681 7.96 -5.30 -2.70
CA VAL A 681 8.07 -4.08 -1.91
C VAL A 681 6.97 -3.15 -2.37
N ALA A 682 6.19 -2.63 -1.42
CA ALA A 682 5.13 -1.68 -1.72
C ALA A 682 5.31 -0.40 -0.92
N VAL A 683 4.75 0.70 -1.42
CA VAL A 683 4.64 1.96 -0.68
C VAL A 683 3.25 2.53 -0.92
N ASP A 684 2.72 3.13 0.12
CA ASP A 684 1.41 3.77 0.08
C ASP A 684 1.59 5.24 -0.28
N PHE A 685 0.62 5.82 -0.99
CA PHE A 685 0.61 7.25 -1.33
C PHE A 685 -0.83 7.77 -1.35
N VAL A 686 -0.99 9.09 -1.41
CA VAL A 686 -2.31 9.72 -1.46
C VAL A 686 -2.38 10.59 -2.70
N SER A 687 -3.14 10.16 -3.70
CA SER A 687 -3.42 10.95 -4.91
C SER A 687 -4.64 11.87 -4.70
N PRO A 688 -4.68 13.07 -5.31
CA PRO A 688 -5.82 13.96 -5.19
C PRO A 688 -7.13 13.36 -5.75
N GLU A 689 -7.05 12.46 -6.72
CA GLU A 689 -8.18 11.80 -7.37
C GLU A 689 -8.97 10.91 -6.40
N ASN A 690 -8.28 10.23 -5.49
CA ASN A 690 -8.87 9.21 -4.63
C ASN A 690 -9.13 9.66 -3.19
N VAL A 691 -8.95 10.95 -2.87
CA VAL A 691 -9.19 11.49 -1.52
C VAL A 691 -10.60 11.23 -1.02
N TRP A 692 -11.61 11.38 -1.88
CA TRP A 692 -12.99 11.08 -1.54
C TRP A 692 -13.22 9.60 -1.20
N GLU A 693 -12.55 8.71 -1.94
CA GLU A 693 -12.65 7.27 -1.70
C GLU A 693 -11.92 6.88 -0.39
N CYS A 694 -10.77 7.50 -0.11
CA CYS A 694 -10.08 7.36 1.17
C CYS A 694 -10.97 7.80 2.35
N MET A 695 -11.72 8.89 2.20
CA MET A 695 -12.69 9.36 3.20
C MET A 695 -13.87 8.40 3.37
N ARG A 696 -14.40 7.87 2.26
CA ARG A 696 -15.48 6.86 2.27
C ARG A 696 -15.05 5.60 3.02
N LEU A 697 -13.82 5.13 2.82
CA LEU A 697 -13.25 3.99 3.54
C LEU A 697 -13.01 4.31 5.01
N THR A 698 -12.51 5.51 5.33
CA THR A 698 -12.35 5.97 6.72
C THR A 698 -13.68 5.95 7.48
N GLU A 699 -14.76 6.33 6.82
CA GLU A 699 -16.13 6.27 7.35
C GLU A 699 -16.63 4.82 7.55
N GLU A 700 -16.20 3.89 6.68
CA GLU A 700 -16.47 2.46 6.82
C GLU A 700 -15.74 1.88 8.05
N PHE A 701 -14.44 2.21 8.21
CA PHE A 701 -13.65 1.83 9.39
C PHE A 701 -14.21 2.41 10.68
N ARG A 702 -14.68 3.66 10.65
CA ARG A 702 -15.33 4.33 11.77
C ARG A 702 -16.52 3.55 12.31
N LYS A 703 -17.18 2.72 11.52
CA LYS A 703 -18.36 1.93 11.93
C LYS A 703 -18.03 0.52 12.40
N LEU A 704 -16.76 0.11 12.34
CA LEU A 704 -16.33 -1.20 12.81
C LEU A 704 -16.34 -1.28 14.35
N PRO A 705 -16.40 -2.48 14.95
CA PRO A 705 -16.25 -2.66 16.40
C PRO A 705 -14.92 -2.13 16.93
N GLU A 706 -14.87 -1.75 18.22
CA GLU A 706 -13.67 -1.15 18.84
C GLU A 706 -12.42 -2.03 18.72
N GLU A 707 -12.57 -3.33 18.94
CA GLU A 707 -11.48 -4.32 18.85
C GLU A 707 -11.09 -4.71 17.41
N HIS A 708 -11.76 -4.15 16.39
CA HIS A 708 -11.45 -4.51 15.02
C HIS A 708 -10.14 -3.87 14.57
N LYS A 709 -9.20 -4.67 14.05
CA LYS A 709 -7.84 -4.26 13.61
C LYS A 709 -7.77 -3.06 12.64
N ALA A 710 -8.86 -2.79 11.92
CA ALA A 710 -8.96 -1.71 10.93
C ALA A 710 -9.70 -0.46 11.45
N LYS A 711 -10.21 -0.47 12.68
CA LYS A 711 -11.05 0.60 13.26
C LYS A 711 -10.32 1.93 13.40
N GLU A 712 -9.05 1.89 13.81
CA GLU A 712 -8.23 3.06 14.05
C GLU A 712 -7.92 3.80 12.73
N ASP A 713 -8.19 5.11 12.69
CA ASP A 713 -7.83 5.97 11.56
C ASP A 713 -6.32 6.26 11.56
N LYS A 714 -5.59 5.43 10.83
CA LYS A 714 -4.13 5.54 10.70
C LYS A 714 -3.68 6.54 9.65
N LEU A 715 -4.57 6.94 8.74
CA LEU A 715 -4.24 7.78 7.58
C LEU A 715 -4.46 9.27 7.87
N GLU A 716 -5.50 9.64 8.62
CA GLU A 716 -5.91 11.04 8.86
C GLU A 716 -6.13 11.82 7.55
N ILE A 717 -6.83 11.22 6.58
CA ILE A 717 -6.96 11.76 5.22
C ILE A 717 -7.47 13.20 5.16
N LYS A 718 -8.40 13.58 6.05
CA LYS A 718 -8.92 14.96 6.14
C LYS A 718 -7.79 15.96 6.48
N LYS A 719 -6.86 15.58 7.36
CA LYS A 719 -5.69 16.37 7.74
C LYS A 719 -4.73 16.52 6.55
N ILE A 720 -4.42 15.40 5.88
CA ILE A 720 -3.59 15.41 4.66
C ILE A 720 -4.17 16.35 3.60
N ALA A 721 -5.46 16.22 3.30
CA ALA A 721 -6.14 17.04 2.28
C ALA A 721 -6.11 18.54 2.64
N LEU A 722 -6.34 18.89 3.90
CA LEU A 722 -6.31 20.29 4.36
C LEU A 722 -4.92 20.92 4.23
N HIS A 723 -3.88 20.24 4.72
CA HIS A 723 -2.50 20.74 4.61
C HIS A 723 -2.05 20.81 3.15
N ALA A 724 -2.40 19.81 2.35
CA ALA A 724 -2.13 19.81 0.92
C ALA A 724 -2.75 21.03 0.22
N LEU A 725 -4.03 21.32 0.50
CA LEU A 725 -4.75 22.45 -0.06
C LEU A 725 -4.11 23.80 0.36
N ASN A 726 -3.77 23.95 1.64
CA ASN A 726 -3.07 25.14 2.14
C ASN A 726 -1.71 25.34 1.47
N GLN A 727 -0.93 24.26 1.30
CA GLN A 727 0.37 24.35 0.67
C GLN A 727 0.27 24.72 -0.83
N VAL A 728 -0.67 24.13 -1.59
CA VAL A 728 -0.79 24.45 -3.02
C VAL A 728 -1.29 25.87 -3.27
N ILE A 729 -2.18 26.39 -2.41
CA ILE A 729 -2.64 27.79 -2.51
C ILE A 729 -1.48 28.74 -2.25
N LYS A 730 -0.67 28.50 -1.20
CA LYS A 730 0.55 29.28 -0.92
C LYS A 730 1.53 29.23 -2.09
N ASP A 731 1.81 28.04 -2.62
CA ASP A 731 2.72 27.87 -3.75
C ASP A 731 2.27 28.67 -4.99
N LEU A 732 0.96 28.71 -5.28
CA LEU A 732 0.41 29.48 -6.40
C LEU A 732 0.46 31.01 -6.15
N GLU A 733 0.21 31.46 -4.93
CA GLU A 733 0.33 32.87 -4.54
C GLU A 733 1.78 33.37 -4.63
N ASP A 734 2.73 32.60 -4.09
CA ASP A 734 4.17 32.90 -4.11
C ASP A 734 4.71 32.97 -5.55
N ASP A 735 4.17 32.12 -6.43
CA ASP A 735 4.47 32.15 -7.86
C ASP A 735 3.81 33.29 -8.62
N LYS A 736 3.15 34.23 -7.93
CA LYS A 736 2.52 35.43 -8.49
C LYS A 736 1.43 35.10 -9.51
N PHE A 737 0.78 33.95 -9.37
CA PHE A 737 -0.23 33.42 -10.30
C PHE A 737 -1.36 34.43 -10.60
N ILE A 738 -1.77 35.23 -9.61
CA ILE A 738 -2.81 36.26 -9.80
C ILE A 738 -2.22 37.60 -10.31
N SER A 739 -1.02 37.98 -9.88
CA SER A 739 -0.43 39.32 -10.14
C SER A 739 0.18 39.51 -11.53
N GLY A 740 0.26 38.45 -12.36
CA GLY A 740 0.75 38.53 -13.74
C GLY A 740 -0.15 39.32 -14.72
N CYS A 741 -1.32 39.82 -14.27
CA CYS A 741 -2.29 40.51 -15.12
C CYS A 741 -2.07 42.01 -15.32
N ASN A 742 -1.13 42.66 -14.60
CA ASN A 742 -0.97 44.13 -14.66
C ASN A 742 0.31 44.64 -15.34
N ALA A 743 1.07 43.79 -16.05
CA ALA A 743 2.36 44.19 -16.63
C ALA A 743 2.50 43.92 -18.14
N ILE A 744 1.39 43.86 -18.89
CA ILE A 744 1.42 43.86 -20.37
C ILE A 744 0.37 44.85 -20.88
N SER A 745 0.65 46.14 -20.73
CA SER A 745 -0.05 47.22 -21.45
C SER A 745 0.81 48.48 -21.53
N LYS A 746 2.07 48.33 -21.96
CA LYS A 746 2.83 49.42 -22.59
C LYS A 746 3.73 48.83 -23.66
N GLU A 747 3.18 48.70 -24.86
CA GLU A 747 4.01 48.77 -26.07
C GLU A 747 4.62 50.19 -26.10
N GLU A 748 5.92 50.29 -25.88
CA GLU A 748 6.68 51.47 -26.28
C GLU A 748 6.88 51.41 -27.81
N PRO A 749 6.74 52.54 -28.52
CA PRO A 749 6.80 52.56 -29.97
C PRO A 749 8.23 52.33 -30.44
N LEU A 750 8.36 51.46 -31.46
CA LEU A 750 9.56 51.31 -32.27
C LEU A 750 9.93 52.67 -32.87
N VAL A 751 11.03 53.24 -32.36
CA VAL A 751 11.73 54.34 -33.03
C VAL A 751 12.62 53.71 -34.10
N GLU A 752 12.23 53.91 -35.36
CA GLU A 752 13.12 53.78 -36.51
C GLU A 752 14.24 54.81 -36.39
N SER A 753 15.49 54.36 -36.48
CA SER A 753 16.62 55.22 -36.81
C SER A 753 17.41 54.52 -37.93
N GLU A 754 17.14 54.96 -39.15
CA GLU A 754 18.05 54.83 -40.29
C GLU A 754 19.22 55.82 -40.14
N GLU A 755 20.39 55.35 -40.61
CA GLU A 755 21.53 56.09 -41.18
C GLU A 755 22.31 57.11 -40.30
N ASP A 756 23.60 56.84 -40.03
CA ASP A 756 24.69 57.36 -40.86
C ASP A 756 26.12 56.97 -40.39
N GLU A 757 26.95 56.68 -41.38
CA GLU A 757 28.42 56.87 -41.51
C GLU A 757 29.35 56.82 -40.27
N THR A 758 30.20 55.78 -40.17
CA THR A 758 31.65 55.82 -40.47
C THR A 758 32.36 54.49 -40.19
#